data_AF-A0A8S1WMY6-F1
#
_entry.id   AF-A0A8S1WMY6-F1
#
_cell.length_a   1.000
_cell.length_b   1.000
_cell.length_c   1.000
_cell.angle_alpha   90.00
_cell.angle_beta   90.00
_cell.angle_gamma   90.00
#
_symmetry.space_group_name_H-M   'P 1'
#
loop_
_entity.id
_entity.type
_entity.pdbx_description
1 polymer ?
#
loop_
_entity_poly.entity_id
_entity_poly.type
_entity_poly.pdbx_seq_one_letter_code
_entity_poly.pdbx_strand_id
1 'polypeptide(L)'
;MHQMQQQMIHQQNIVDLTNQGLYVQLEEYIRTNQIAQQSYSQAFLECIQNTRDSEDHFQCIQQILKQSIDFNYKDNQGNTAIVYAARTAKISILNEIIKYKEKIETKQIKIALDIAIQSEQDNWDIVETLLQITSLDKPQHLIKSLKKGNYKTASKIIEKYGVSGSDENGDTVLHVASRKGELNIIKQICQKEFLFQKKNKQNQIPLDVARNQKIKDLLIFEETQFTKSPNRKKKQEEQQDVIQKIGKQDDEVDILPKIIKIILNKEQETQTEIKEKKEIEIQIPEKIQINQAFYNQLISESKYTLPQHKISLDDIVKQLTFEINTFTQELSKYLDEQIPIIDKIVQLVDETVQNVQLKSRAFLYGSCQTGLNLLDSDIDIVIETTEQEEIILLFKLADQFKITSFIKDVKVIENAKKPVLKMQCSKEYQEKLIDITISRNDHSGRKTANSMIEFQKEFKQFKSLALILKFYFKSINLLNSYQGGLNSYCLLTMILALLQIKRIRDNENEEIGKTFLDFFDLYSQEIDYYNKIINIVPSQSENIQIDEPNIYQQQYFQFDQGYQELIILDLHNKSNNIASSTFKIKNIKNALCFGYSAILNAKKCKQPCFFSGYNKPVCCILKQMIQQSKNNHLNSQLKSKQPFYFFNNTY
;
A
#
# COMPACT_ATOMS: atom_id res chain seq x y z
N MET A 1 -37.19 18.37 -53.00
CA MET A 1 -35.93 19.14 -53.14
C MET A 1 -35.86 20.35 -52.22
N HIS A 2 -36.86 21.24 -52.20
CA HIS A 2 -36.81 22.47 -51.38
C HIS A 2 -36.68 22.19 -49.86
N GLN A 3 -37.40 21.20 -49.33
CA GLN A 3 -37.27 20.76 -47.93
C GLN A 3 -35.89 20.18 -47.60
N MET A 4 -35.28 19.40 -48.51
CA MET A 4 -33.90 18.89 -48.32
C MET A 4 -32.87 20.02 -48.31
N GLN A 5 -33.03 21.03 -49.17
CA GLN A 5 -32.16 22.21 -49.16
C GLN A 5 -32.28 22.99 -47.85
N GLN A 6 -33.49 23.19 -47.34
CA GLN A 6 -33.69 23.83 -46.03
C GLN A 6 -33.07 23.02 -44.88
N GLN A 7 -33.19 21.69 -44.89
CA GLN A 7 -32.57 20.82 -43.89
C GLN A 7 -31.04 20.90 -43.91
N MET A 8 -30.41 20.95 -45.09
CA MET A 8 -28.96 21.13 -45.21
C MET A 8 -28.51 22.52 -44.72
N ILE A 9 -29.28 23.57 -45.01
CA ILE A 9 -28.96 24.93 -44.53
C ILE A 9 -29.01 24.98 -43.00
N HIS A 10 -30.03 24.39 -42.37
CA HIS A 10 -30.10 24.33 -40.91
C HIS A 10 -28.96 23.49 -40.30
N GLN A 11 -28.62 22.35 -40.90
CA GLN A 11 -27.46 21.55 -40.49
C GLN A 11 -26.17 22.39 -40.54
N GLN A 12 -25.87 23.00 -41.68
CA GLN A 12 -24.63 23.75 -41.89
C GLN A 12 -24.51 24.94 -40.93
N ASN A 13 -25.60 25.70 -40.73
CA ASN A 13 -25.58 26.83 -39.80
C ASN A 13 -25.32 26.39 -38.35
N ILE A 14 -25.89 25.26 -37.90
CA ILE A 14 -25.59 24.70 -36.58
C ILE A 14 -24.11 24.30 -36.48
N VAL A 15 -23.58 23.64 -37.51
CA VAL A 15 -22.17 23.20 -37.56
C VAL A 15 -21.22 24.39 -37.52
N ASP A 16 -21.48 25.43 -38.32
CA ASP A 16 -20.63 26.62 -38.42
C ASP A 16 -20.62 27.42 -37.12
N LEU A 17 -21.79 27.65 -36.51
CA LEU A 17 -21.89 28.33 -35.21
C LEU A 17 -21.19 27.53 -34.10
N THR A 18 -21.32 26.20 -34.13
CA THR A 18 -20.68 25.33 -33.14
C THR A 18 -19.17 25.30 -33.32
N ASN A 19 -18.66 25.18 -34.55
CA ASN A 19 -17.22 25.17 -34.85
C ASN A 19 -16.52 26.52 -34.56
N GLN A 20 -17.29 27.61 -34.50
CA GLN A 20 -16.81 28.93 -34.11
C GLN A 20 -16.93 29.19 -32.59
N GLY A 21 -17.51 28.26 -31.81
CA GLY A 21 -17.74 28.43 -30.37
C GLY A 21 -18.82 29.48 -30.03
N LEU A 22 -19.72 29.78 -30.96
CA LEU A 22 -20.68 30.88 -30.85
C LEU A 22 -21.97 30.45 -30.14
N TYR A 23 -21.86 30.16 -28.83
CA TYR A 23 -22.96 29.64 -28.00
C TYR A 23 -24.24 30.50 -28.05
N VAL A 24 -24.12 31.82 -27.85
CA VAL A 24 -25.28 32.73 -27.76
C VAL A 24 -26.05 32.78 -29.09
N GLN A 25 -25.32 32.85 -30.21
CA GLN A 25 -25.91 32.88 -31.54
C GLN A 25 -26.53 31.52 -31.90
N LEU A 26 -25.93 30.42 -31.47
CA LEU A 26 -26.51 29.09 -31.62
C LEU A 26 -27.84 28.94 -30.86
N GLU A 27 -27.88 29.41 -29.61
CA GLU A 27 -29.10 29.36 -28.77
C GLU A 27 -30.23 30.21 -29.38
N GLU A 28 -29.91 31.42 -29.87
CA GLU A 28 -30.88 32.26 -30.58
C GLU A 28 -31.36 31.63 -31.89
N TYR A 29 -30.46 31.04 -32.66
CA TYR A 29 -30.78 30.36 -33.91
C TYR A 29 -31.72 29.16 -33.70
N ILE A 30 -31.44 28.34 -32.68
CA ILE A 30 -32.28 27.21 -32.28
C ILE A 30 -33.67 27.69 -31.82
N ARG A 31 -33.75 28.78 -31.06
CA ARG A 31 -35.02 29.31 -30.55
C ARG A 31 -35.92 29.89 -31.65
N THR A 32 -35.32 30.44 -32.71
CA THR A 32 -36.04 31.18 -33.76
C THR A 32 -36.48 30.30 -34.94
N ASN A 33 -35.85 29.14 -35.13
CA ASN A 33 -36.10 28.28 -36.29
C ASN A 33 -36.75 26.95 -35.88
N GLN A 34 -37.74 26.48 -36.67
CA GLN A 34 -38.27 25.12 -36.53
C GLN A 34 -37.36 24.14 -37.27
N ILE A 35 -36.42 23.54 -36.55
CA ILE A 35 -35.42 22.63 -37.12
C ILE A 35 -35.87 21.18 -36.93
N ALA A 36 -35.77 20.37 -37.99
CA ALA A 36 -36.13 18.96 -37.95
C ALA A 36 -35.08 18.13 -37.16
N GLN A 37 -35.53 17.06 -36.50
CA GLN A 37 -34.68 16.11 -35.75
C GLN A 37 -33.47 15.61 -36.57
N GLN A 38 -33.67 15.36 -37.87
CA GLN A 38 -32.61 14.87 -38.75
C GLN A 38 -31.47 15.87 -38.89
N SER A 39 -31.77 17.17 -39.04
CA SER A 39 -30.76 18.23 -39.15
C SER A 39 -29.96 18.39 -37.86
N TYR A 40 -30.61 18.26 -36.69
CA TYR A 40 -29.89 18.24 -35.40
C TYR A 40 -28.97 17.02 -35.26
N SER A 41 -29.44 15.84 -35.67
CA SER A 41 -28.68 14.59 -35.54
C SER A 41 -27.44 14.58 -36.45
N GLN A 42 -27.57 15.11 -37.66
CA GLN A 42 -26.48 15.28 -38.61
C GLN A 42 -25.47 16.32 -38.11
N ALA A 43 -25.95 17.50 -37.71
CA ALA A 43 -25.08 18.56 -37.20
C ALA A 43 -24.33 18.11 -35.93
N PHE A 44 -25.01 17.42 -35.01
CA PHE A 44 -24.41 16.88 -33.80
C PHE A 44 -23.23 15.93 -34.09
N LEU A 45 -23.41 15.00 -35.04
CA LEU A 45 -22.38 14.04 -35.41
C LEU A 45 -21.14 14.73 -36.00
N GLU A 46 -21.37 15.70 -36.89
CA GLU A 46 -20.32 16.48 -37.55
C GLU A 46 -19.57 17.40 -36.56
N CYS A 47 -20.29 18.01 -35.61
CA CYS A 47 -19.69 18.81 -34.54
C CYS A 47 -18.76 17.97 -33.65
N ILE A 48 -19.14 16.74 -33.27
CA ILE A 48 -18.27 15.88 -32.44
C ILE A 48 -16.96 15.54 -33.18
N GLN A 49 -17.04 15.31 -34.49
CA GLN A 49 -15.87 15.03 -35.32
C GLN A 49 -14.89 16.21 -35.37
N ASN A 50 -15.40 17.44 -35.52
CA ASN A 50 -14.58 18.62 -35.82
C ASN A 50 -14.24 19.49 -34.60
N THR A 51 -14.90 19.29 -33.46
CA THR A 51 -14.74 20.15 -32.28
C THR A 51 -13.33 20.13 -31.70
N ARG A 52 -12.86 21.30 -31.23
CA ARG A 52 -11.67 21.45 -30.38
C ARG A 52 -12.10 21.37 -28.90
N ASP A 53 -11.19 20.97 -28.02
CA ASP A 53 -11.45 20.96 -26.57
C ASP A 53 -11.40 22.39 -26.01
N SER A 54 -12.46 23.17 -26.25
CA SER A 54 -12.68 24.45 -25.55
C SER A 54 -14.06 24.48 -24.90
N GLU A 55 -14.16 25.27 -23.83
CA GLU A 55 -15.38 25.40 -23.02
C GLU A 55 -16.57 25.88 -23.87
N ASP A 56 -16.35 26.80 -24.80
CA ASP A 56 -17.39 27.32 -25.70
C ASP A 56 -18.00 26.23 -26.61
N HIS A 57 -17.16 25.36 -27.18
CA HIS A 57 -17.63 24.25 -28.01
C HIS A 57 -18.42 23.23 -27.19
N PHE A 58 -17.99 22.99 -25.94
CA PHE A 58 -18.68 22.11 -25.01
C PHE A 58 -20.08 22.64 -24.67
N GLN A 59 -20.23 23.94 -24.44
CA GLN A 59 -21.53 24.58 -24.21
C GLN A 59 -22.45 24.50 -25.44
N CYS A 60 -21.92 24.68 -26.65
CA CYS A 60 -22.69 24.49 -27.89
C CYS A 60 -23.21 23.05 -28.02
N ILE A 61 -22.35 22.06 -27.74
CA ILE A 61 -22.71 20.64 -27.74
C ILE A 61 -23.82 20.34 -26.72
N GLN A 62 -23.75 20.90 -25.51
CA GLN A 62 -24.80 20.74 -24.50
C GLN A 62 -26.14 21.32 -24.95
N GLN A 63 -26.14 22.44 -25.68
CA GLN A 63 -27.39 23.01 -26.21
C GLN A 63 -28.01 22.18 -27.31
N ILE A 64 -27.19 21.63 -28.21
CA ILE A 64 -27.64 20.70 -29.25
C ILE A 64 -28.27 19.47 -28.57
N LEU A 65 -27.61 18.88 -27.56
CA LEU A 65 -28.09 17.71 -26.81
C LEU A 65 -29.46 17.88 -26.11
N LYS A 66 -29.88 19.12 -25.81
CA LYS A 66 -31.21 19.41 -25.23
C LYS A 66 -32.34 19.32 -26.27
N GLN A 67 -32.02 19.30 -27.56
CA GLN A 67 -32.99 19.23 -28.65
C GLN A 67 -33.38 17.78 -28.98
N SER A 68 -34.38 17.61 -29.86
CA SER A 68 -34.78 16.28 -30.36
C SER A 68 -33.70 15.73 -31.30
N ILE A 69 -32.77 14.93 -30.76
CA ILE A 69 -31.73 14.23 -31.52
C ILE A 69 -31.98 12.73 -31.50
N ASP A 70 -31.71 12.07 -32.64
CA ASP A 70 -31.52 10.63 -32.69
C ASP A 70 -30.07 10.26 -32.34
N PHE A 71 -29.87 9.71 -31.14
CA PHE A 71 -28.56 9.28 -30.65
C PHE A 71 -27.98 8.08 -31.42
N ASN A 72 -28.80 7.38 -32.20
CA ASN A 72 -28.41 6.24 -33.02
C ASN A 72 -28.25 6.59 -34.50
N TYR A 73 -28.33 7.89 -34.84
CA TYR A 73 -28.06 8.37 -36.19
C TYR A 73 -26.64 7.96 -36.62
N LYS A 74 -26.54 7.37 -37.81
CA LYS A 74 -25.30 6.83 -38.39
C LYS A 74 -24.89 7.68 -39.59
N ASP A 75 -23.61 7.99 -39.67
CA ASP A 75 -23.03 8.52 -40.91
C ASP A 75 -22.97 7.45 -42.01
N ASN A 76 -22.45 7.84 -43.18
CA ASN A 76 -22.22 6.94 -44.32
C ASN A 76 -21.21 5.81 -44.03
N GLN A 77 -20.46 5.90 -42.93
CA GLN A 77 -19.51 4.88 -42.48
C GLN A 77 -20.10 3.98 -41.37
N GLY A 78 -21.33 4.21 -40.94
CA GLY A 78 -22.00 3.47 -39.86
C GLY A 78 -21.64 3.92 -38.45
N ASN A 79 -20.93 5.04 -38.28
CA ASN A 79 -20.53 5.57 -36.99
C ASN A 79 -21.62 6.45 -36.37
N THR A 80 -21.82 6.31 -35.05
CA THR A 80 -22.71 7.15 -34.25
C THR A 80 -21.92 8.13 -33.37
N ALA A 81 -22.62 9.07 -32.73
CA ALA A 81 -22.01 10.09 -31.87
C ALA A 81 -21.12 9.50 -30.75
N ILE A 82 -21.57 8.42 -30.10
CA ILE A 82 -20.81 7.73 -29.05
C ILE A 82 -19.54 7.06 -29.60
N VAL A 83 -19.59 6.56 -30.83
CA VAL A 83 -18.46 5.94 -31.52
C VAL A 83 -17.40 7.00 -31.87
N TYR A 84 -17.83 8.19 -32.31
CA TYR A 84 -16.93 9.32 -32.54
C TYR A 84 -16.28 9.82 -31.25
N ALA A 85 -17.04 9.97 -30.15
CA ALA A 85 -16.50 10.38 -28.86
C ALA A 85 -15.41 9.42 -28.36
N ALA A 86 -15.63 8.10 -28.52
CA ALA A 86 -14.64 7.08 -28.19
C ALA A 86 -13.39 7.14 -29.08
N ARG A 87 -13.56 7.34 -30.39
CA ARG A 87 -12.45 7.39 -31.37
C ARG A 87 -11.57 8.62 -31.22
N THR A 88 -12.18 9.75 -30.86
CA THR A 88 -11.51 11.06 -30.73
C THR A 88 -10.98 11.34 -29.33
N ALA A 89 -11.10 10.40 -28.40
CA ALA A 89 -10.62 10.51 -27.02
C ALA A 89 -11.29 11.61 -26.17
N LYS A 90 -12.51 12.06 -26.51
CA LYS A 90 -13.18 13.19 -25.85
C LYS A 90 -14.10 12.74 -24.71
N ILE A 91 -13.55 12.60 -23.50
CA ILE A 91 -14.30 12.15 -22.31
C ILE A 91 -15.45 13.09 -21.91
N SER A 92 -15.27 14.41 -22.03
CA SER A 92 -16.28 15.40 -21.64
C SER A 92 -17.56 15.24 -22.48
N ILE A 93 -17.41 15.07 -23.80
CA ILE A 93 -18.53 14.83 -24.72
C ILE A 93 -19.18 13.48 -24.44
N LEU A 94 -18.36 12.44 -24.19
CA LEU A 94 -18.84 11.12 -23.88
C LEU A 94 -19.75 11.14 -22.62
N ASN A 95 -19.33 11.81 -21.56
CA ASN A 95 -20.09 11.96 -20.32
C ASN A 95 -21.45 12.64 -20.52
N GLU A 96 -21.55 13.60 -21.44
CA GLU A 96 -22.83 14.24 -21.78
C GLU A 96 -23.74 13.31 -22.60
N ILE A 97 -23.20 12.58 -23.57
CA ILE A 97 -23.96 11.61 -24.38
C ILE A 97 -24.55 10.50 -23.48
N ILE A 98 -23.78 10.02 -22.51
CA ILE A 98 -24.15 8.93 -21.61
C ILE A 98 -25.31 9.27 -20.68
N LYS A 99 -25.55 10.56 -20.38
CA LYS A 99 -26.75 10.98 -19.64
C LYS A 99 -28.04 10.49 -20.31
N TYR A 100 -27.99 10.28 -21.63
CA TYR A 100 -29.08 9.76 -22.45
C TYR A 100 -28.91 8.27 -22.83
N LYS A 101 -28.16 7.48 -22.04
CA LYS A 101 -27.84 6.06 -22.31
C LYS A 101 -29.03 5.17 -22.69
N GLU A 102 -30.22 5.45 -22.15
CA GLU A 102 -31.45 4.69 -22.44
C GLU A 102 -31.92 4.85 -23.90
N LYS A 103 -31.52 5.94 -24.56
CA LYS A 103 -31.80 6.22 -25.97
C LYS A 103 -30.75 5.63 -26.92
N ILE A 104 -29.67 5.04 -26.40
CA ILE A 104 -28.54 4.53 -27.21
C ILE A 104 -28.66 3.01 -27.34
N GLU A 105 -28.59 2.50 -28.56
CA GLU A 105 -28.51 1.07 -28.84
C GLU A 105 -27.29 0.46 -28.15
N THR A 106 -27.49 -0.63 -27.40
CA THR A 106 -26.41 -1.38 -26.73
C THR A 106 -25.31 -1.84 -27.70
N LYS A 107 -25.67 -2.12 -28.96
CA LYS A 107 -24.74 -2.44 -30.04
C LYS A 107 -23.77 -1.29 -30.34
N GLN A 108 -24.21 -0.04 -30.27
CA GLN A 108 -23.34 1.13 -30.51
C GLN A 108 -22.38 1.34 -29.36
N ILE A 109 -22.82 1.11 -28.12
CA ILE A 109 -21.96 1.16 -26.93
C ILE A 109 -20.85 0.10 -27.02
N LYS A 110 -21.17 -1.12 -27.49
CA LYS A 110 -20.18 -2.17 -27.79
C LYS A 110 -19.12 -1.72 -28.78
N ILE A 111 -19.55 -1.14 -29.91
CA ILE A 111 -18.65 -0.68 -30.96
C ILE A 111 -17.74 0.45 -30.44
N ALA A 112 -18.30 1.41 -29.69
CA ALA A 112 -17.54 2.50 -29.09
C ALA A 112 -16.47 1.98 -28.11
N LEU A 113 -16.84 1.04 -27.23
CA LEU A 113 -15.91 0.41 -26.29
C LEU A 113 -14.79 -0.36 -27.01
N ASP A 114 -15.14 -1.08 -28.07
CA ASP A 114 -14.19 -1.81 -28.89
C ASP A 114 -13.17 -0.88 -29.57
N ILE A 115 -13.59 0.29 -30.02
CA ILE A 115 -12.70 1.30 -30.61
C ILE A 115 -11.81 1.92 -29.54
N ALA A 116 -12.36 2.25 -28.37
CA ALA A 116 -11.60 2.81 -27.26
C ALA A 116 -10.47 1.87 -26.80
N ILE A 117 -10.75 0.56 -26.70
CA ILE A 117 -9.75 -0.46 -26.35
C ILE A 117 -8.67 -0.60 -27.44
N GLN A 118 -9.06 -0.44 -28.71
CA GLN A 118 -8.16 -0.55 -29.86
C GLN A 118 -7.32 0.71 -30.11
N SER A 119 -7.62 1.82 -29.44
CA SER A 119 -6.86 3.06 -29.56
C SER A 119 -5.44 2.90 -29.04
N GLU A 120 -4.46 3.49 -29.74
CA GLU A 120 -3.06 3.59 -29.27
C GLU A 120 -2.88 4.68 -28.21
N GLN A 121 -3.87 5.57 -28.05
CA GLN A 121 -3.88 6.60 -27.01
C GLN A 121 -4.34 6.03 -25.66
N ASP A 122 -3.81 6.53 -24.54
CA ASP A 122 -4.16 6.10 -23.17
C ASP A 122 -5.55 6.65 -22.79
N ASN A 123 -6.59 6.02 -23.33
CA ASN A 123 -7.99 6.45 -23.21
C ASN A 123 -8.73 5.63 -22.13
N TRP A 124 -8.07 5.36 -21.00
CA TRP A 124 -8.66 4.56 -19.92
C TRP A 124 -9.98 5.14 -19.43
N ASP A 125 -10.08 6.45 -19.26
CA ASP A 125 -11.28 7.09 -18.70
C ASP A 125 -12.53 6.82 -19.56
N ILE A 126 -12.35 6.75 -20.88
CA ILE A 126 -13.41 6.37 -21.84
C ILE A 126 -13.76 4.89 -21.69
N VAL A 127 -12.76 4.03 -21.64
CA VAL A 127 -12.94 2.58 -21.48
C VAL A 127 -13.67 2.28 -20.17
N GLU A 128 -13.27 2.93 -19.08
CA GLU A 128 -13.87 2.79 -17.75
C GLU A 128 -15.32 3.23 -17.75
N THR A 129 -15.58 4.42 -18.29
CA THR A 129 -16.93 4.98 -18.37
C THR A 129 -17.86 4.06 -19.18
N LEU A 130 -17.42 3.61 -20.36
CA LEU A 130 -18.20 2.68 -21.20
C LEU A 130 -18.38 1.31 -20.53
N LEU A 131 -17.40 0.80 -19.79
CA LEU A 131 -17.50 -0.47 -19.04
C LEU A 131 -18.47 -0.39 -17.85
N GLN A 132 -18.65 0.79 -17.23
CA GLN A 132 -19.59 0.99 -16.13
C GLN A 132 -21.06 0.98 -16.60
N ILE A 133 -21.31 1.45 -17.82
CA ILE A 133 -22.66 1.58 -18.37
C ILE A 133 -23.14 0.27 -19.00
N THR A 134 -22.19 -0.56 -19.42
CA THR A 134 -22.48 -1.80 -20.12
C THR A 134 -22.66 -2.96 -19.14
N SER A 135 -23.83 -3.61 -19.19
CA SER A 135 -24.07 -4.91 -18.55
C SER A 135 -23.43 -6.07 -19.32
N LEU A 136 -22.32 -5.80 -20.02
CA LEU A 136 -21.74 -6.69 -21.02
C LEU A 136 -20.66 -7.57 -20.42
N ASP A 137 -20.31 -8.63 -21.15
CA ASP A 137 -19.25 -9.58 -20.79
C ASP A 137 -17.86 -8.89 -20.78
N LYS A 138 -17.57 -8.21 -19.66
CA LYS A 138 -16.25 -7.66 -19.27
C LYS A 138 -15.09 -8.62 -19.56
N PRO A 139 -15.23 -9.95 -19.36
CA PRO A 139 -14.30 -10.97 -19.85
C PRO A 139 -13.80 -10.84 -21.30
N GLN A 140 -14.70 -10.57 -22.24
CA GLN A 140 -14.38 -10.54 -23.67
C GLN A 140 -13.52 -9.33 -24.03
N HIS A 141 -13.76 -8.20 -23.36
CA HIS A 141 -13.02 -6.96 -23.57
C HIS A 141 -11.58 -7.04 -23.06
N LEU A 142 -11.33 -7.78 -21.98
CA LEU A 142 -9.96 -8.10 -21.55
C LEU A 142 -9.21 -8.94 -22.58
N ILE A 143 -9.83 -9.99 -23.12
CA ILE A 143 -9.20 -10.81 -24.16
C ILE A 143 -8.87 -9.96 -25.40
N LYS A 144 -9.77 -9.05 -25.76
CA LYS A 144 -9.59 -8.17 -26.93
C LYS A 144 -8.45 -7.18 -26.74
N SER A 145 -8.30 -6.57 -25.56
CA SER A 145 -7.18 -5.67 -25.26
C SER A 145 -5.83 -6.40 -25.31
N LEU A 146 -5.77 -7.64 -24.81
CA LEU A 146 -4.60 -8.51 -24.92
C LEU A 146 -4.28 -8.88 -26.37
N LYS A 147 -5.29 -9.28 -27.16
CA LYS A 147 -5.11 -9.61 -28.59
C LYS A 147 -4.52 -8.45 -29.40
N LYS A 148 -4.82 -7.22 -29.01
CA LYS A 148 -4.34 -5.99 -29.67
C LYS A 148 -3.01 -5.47 -29.12
N GLY A 149 -2.60 -5.90 -27.93
CA GLY A 149 -1.36 -5.44 -27.29
C GLY A 149 -1.51 -4.17 -26.46
N ASN A 150 -2.75 -3.76 -26.15
CA ASN A 150 -3.00 -2.62 -25.26
C ASN A 150 -2.91 -3.08 -23.79
N TYR A 151 -1.69 -3.36 -23.35
CA TYR A 151 -1.43 -3.96 -22.03
C TYR A 151 -1.72 -3.03 -20.87
N LYS A 152 -1.60 -1.70 -21.05
CA LYS A 152 -1.99 -0.71 -20.03
C LYS A 152 -3.47 -0.81 -19.70
N THR A 153 -4.33 -0.85 -20.72
CA THR A 153 -5.77 -1.03 -20.55
C THR A 153 -6.08 -2.40 -19.98
N ALA A 154 -5.40 -3.46 -20.46
CA ALA A 154 -5.57 -4.81 -19.91
C ALA A 154 -5.24 -4.89 -18.41
N SER A 155 -4.14 -4.27 -17.96
CA SER A 155 -3.75 -4.21 -16.55
C SER A 155 -4.83 -3.57 -15.68
N LYS A 156 -5.36 -2.42 -16.12
CA LYS A 156 -6.43 -1.70 -15.38
C LYS A 156 -7.74 -2.50 -15.34
N ILE A 157 -8.08 -3.22 -16.42
CA ILE A 157 -9.24 -4.13 -16.45
C ILE A 157 -9.04 -5.30 -15.45
N ILE A 158 -7.86 -5.90 -15.41
CA ILE A 158 -7.53 -7.01 -14.49
C ILE A 158 -7.66 -6.58 -13.03
N GLU A 159 -7.16 -5.38 -12.72
CA GLU A 159 -7.21 -4.83 -11.36
C GLU A 159 -8.63 -4.60 -10.87
N LYS A 160 -9.47 -3.97 -11.71
CA LYS A 160 -10.83 -3.53 -11.32
C LYS A 160 -11.90 -4.61 -11.50
N TYR A 161 -11.79 -5.46 -12.51
CA TYR A 161 -12.85 -6.39 -12.91
C TYR A 161 -12.44 -7.87 -12.89
N GLY A 162 -11.16 -8.19 -12.70
CA GLY A 162 -10.65 -9.56 -12.69
C GLY A 162 -10.37 -10.13 -14.08
N VAL A 163 -10.20 -11.45 -14.17
CA VAL A 163 -9.59 -12.18 -15.30
C VAL A 163 -10.46 -13.28 -15.90
N SER A 164 -11.68 -13.47 -15.39
CA SER A 164 -12.58 -14.54 -15.83
C SER A 164 -12.86 -14.45 -17.33
N GLY A 165 -12.87 -15.59 -18.03
CA GLY A 165 -13.31 -15.67 -19.42
C GLY A 165 -12.54 -16.62 -20.32
N SER A 166 -13.16 -16.99 -21.45
CA SER A 166 -12.49 -17.63 -22.59
C SER A 166 -13.04 -17.09 -23.90
N ASP A 167 -12.22 -17.11 -24.95
CA ASP A 167 -12.67 -16.70 -26.28
C ASP A 167 -13.39 -17.83 -27.04
N GLU A 168 -13.76 -17.55 -28.29
CA GLU A 168 -14.44 -18.50 -29.19
C GLU A 168 -13.63 -19.78 -29.46
N ASN A 169 -12.29 -19.74 -29.33
CA ASN A 169 -11.41 -20.90 -29.45
C ASN A 169 -11.28 -21.67 -28.13
N GLY A 170 -11.94 -21.22 -27.06
CA GLY A 170 -11.74 -21.73 -25.71
C GLY A 170 -10.42 -21.30 -25.08
N ASP A 171 -9.68 -20.36 -25.70
CA ASP A 171 -8.48 -19.78 -25.10
C ASP A 171 -8.89 -18.95 -23.89
N THR A 172 -8.38 -19.31 -22.72
CA THR A 172 -8.51 -18.46 -21.52
C THR A 172 -7.70 -17.18 -21.66
N VAL A 173 -7.93 -16.21 -20.79
CA VAL A 173 -7.10 -14.99 -20.70
C VAL A 173 -5.61 -15.34 -20.59
N LEU A 174 -5.27 -16.41 -19.85
CA LEU A 174 -3.89 -16.88 -19.71
C LEU A 174 -3.32 -17.45 -21.02
N HIS A 175 -4.09 -18.19 -21.83
CA HIS A 175 -3.64 -18.64 -23.16
C HIS A 175 -3.28 -17.46 -24.05
N VAL A 176 -4.16 -16.45 -24.09
CA VAL A 176 -3.99 -15.27 -24.94
C VAL A 176 -2.77 -14.47 -24.48
N ALA A 177 -2.62 -14.25 -23.17
CA ALA A 177 -1.46 -13.54 -22.61
C ALA A 177 -0.14 -14.30 -22.87
N SER A 178 -0.12 -15.62 -22.66
CA SER A 178 1.06 -16.46 -22.92
C SER A 178 1.50 -16.43 -24.39
N ARG A 179 0.54 -16.39 -25.32
CA ARG A 179 0.80 -16.25 -26.77
C ARG A 179 1.35 -14.87 -27.14
N LYS A 180 0.93 -13.81 -26.43
CA LYS A 180 1.40 -12.44 -26.66
C LYS A 180 2.75 -12.16 -26.02
N GLY A 181 3.03 -12.79 -24.88
CA GLY A 181 4.35 -12.85 -24.24
C GLY A 181 4.70 -11.67 -23.34
N GLU A 182 3.72 -10.93 -22.83
CA GLU A 182 3.97 -9.85 -21.86
C GLU A 182 4.03 -10.37 -20.43
N LEU A 183 5.22 -10.32 -19.85
CA LEU A 183 5.52 -10.87 -18.54
C LEU A 183 4.66 -10.25 -17.42
N ASN A 184 4.53 -8.93 -17.39
CA ASN A 184 3.84 -8.24 -16.30
C ASN A 184 2.34 -8.58 -16.27
N ILE A 185 1.72 -8.69 -17.44
CA ILE A 185 0.32 -9.08 -17.58
C ILE A 185 0.12 -10.54 -17.20
N ILE A 186 1.01 -11.45 -17.64
CA ILE A 186 0.93 -12.86 -17.28
C ILE A 186 1.02 -13.03 -15.76
N LYS A 187 1.94 -12.31 -15.09
CA LYS A 187 2.05 -12.30 -13.62
C LYS A 187 0.78 -11.79 -12.94
N GLN A 188 0.21 -10.67 -13.40
CA GLN A 188 -1.04 -10.13 -12.87
C GLN A 188 -2.21 -11.12 -13.03
N ILE A 189 -2.29 -11.79 -14.17
CA ILE A 189 -3.31 -12.83 -14.41
C ILE A 189 -3.10 -13.98 -13.44
N CYS A 190 -1.88 -14.51 -13.35
CA CYS A 190 -1.54 -15.58 -12.42
C CYS A 190 -1.86 -15.24 -10.96
N GLN A 191 -1.76 -13.97 -10.54
CA GLN A 191 -2.14 -13.57 -9.17
C GLN A 191 -3.64 -13.63 -8.89
N LYS A 192 -4.47 -13.51 -9.94
CA LYS A 192 -5.94 -13.38 -9.81
C LYS A 192 -6.68 -14.66 -10.19
N GLU A 193 -6.20 -15.43 -11.18
CA GLU A 193 -6.83 -16.68 -11.65
C GLU A 193 -5.79 -17.69 -12.15
N PHE A 194 -5.98 -18.96 -11.80
CA PHE A 194 -4.99 -20.04 -11.98
C PHE A 194 -5.55 -21.15 -12.88
N LEU A 195 -5.45 -20.98 -14.20
CA LEU A 195 -5.94 -21.94 -15.19
C LEU A 195 -4.80 -22.54 -16.05
N PHE A 196 -3.70 -22.95 -15.41
CA PHE A 196 -2.51 -23.50 -16.08
C PHE A 196 -2.75 -24.79 -16.87
N GLN A 197 -3.75 -25.57 -16.45
CA GLN A 197 -4.06 -26.89 -17.03
C GLN A 197 -5.36 -26.91 -17.83
N LYS A 198 -6.06 -25.79 -17.93
CA LYS A 198 -7.29 -25.71 -18.74
C LYS A 198 -6.89 -25.82 -20.21
N LYS A 199 -7.48 -26.76 -20.92
CA LYS A 199 -7.27 -26.94 -22.36
C LYS A 199 -8.22 -26.08 -23.16
N ASN A 200 -7.73 -25.45 -24.23
CA ASN A 200 -8.55 -24.82 -25.25
C ASN A 200 -9.19 -25.88 -26.18
N LYS A 201 -9.96 -25.46 -27.19
CA LYS A 201 -10.60 -26.39 -28.16
C LYS A 201 -9.59 -27.17 -29.01
N GLN A 202 -8.33 -26.71 -29.07
CA GLN A 202 -7.22 -27.40 -29.74
C GLN A 202 -6.45 -28.34 -28.79
N ASN A 203 -6.96 -28.61 -27.59
CA ASN A 203 -6.32 -29.44 -26.56
C ASN A 203 -4.98 -28.90 -26.04
N GLN A 204 -4.68 -27.61 -26.25
CA GLN A 204 -3.46 -26.97 -25.78
C GLN A 204 -3.69 -26.31 -24.43
N ILE A 205 -2.69 -26.34 -23.54
CA ILE A 205 -2.67 -25.55 -22.30
C ILE A 205 -1.94 -24.21 -22.50
N PRO A 206 -2.05 -23.22 -21.60
CA PRO A 206 -1.34 -21.95 -21.71
C PRO A 206 0.18 -22.08 -21.88
N LEU A 207 0.76 -23.16 -21.36
CA LEU A 207 2.18 -23.49 -21.50
C LEU A 207 2.56 -23.82 -22.96
N ASP A 208 1.68 -24.51 -23.68
CA ASP A 208 1.92 -24.94 -25.07
C ASP A 208 1.91 -23.76 -26.04
N VAL A 209 1.08 -22.76 -25.76
CA VAL A 209 0.91 -21.56 -26.60
C VAL A 209 1.87 -20.42 -26.21
N ALA A 210 2.78 -20.65 -25.27
CA ALA A 210 3.72 -19.65 -24.76
C ALA A 210 4.68 -19.15 -25.86
N ARG A 211 4.80 -17.82 -25.97
CA ARG A 211 5.57 -17.14 -27.02
C ARG A 211 7.05 -17.51 -27.06
N ASN A 212 7.66 -17.73 -25.89
CA ASN A 212 9.08 -18.03 -25.76
C ASN A 212 9.36 -18.88 -24.52
N GLN A 213 10.59 -19.38 -24.40
CA GLN A 213 11.00 -20.23 -23.27
C GLN A 213 10.86 -19.51 -21.92
N LYS A 214 11.13 -18.19 -21.86
CA LYS A 214 10.97 -17.40 -20.62
C LYS A 214 9.54 -17.42 -20.08
N ILE A 215 8.53 -17.37 -20.97
CA ILE A 215 7.11 -17.49 -20.57
C ILE A 215 6.80 -18.92 -20.12
N LYS A 216 7.38 -19.94 -20.77
CA LYS A 216 7.21 -21.33 -20.36
C LYS A 216 7.72 -21.56 -18.94
N ASP A 217 8.92 -21.07 -18.66
CA ASP A 217 9.55 -21.20 -17.35
C ASP A 217 8.74 -20.47 -16.27
N LEU A 218 8.19 -19.28 -16.59
CA LEU A 218 7.30 -18.53 -15.69
C LEU A 218 6.00 -19.30 -15.37
N LEU A 219 5.36 -19.90 -16.38
CA LEU A 219 4.12 -20.65 -16.19
C LEU A 219 4.35 -21.93 -15.38
N ILE A 220 5.45 -22.65 -15.66
CA ILE A 220 5.86 -23.84 -14.88
C ILE A 220 6.15 -23.42 -13.43
N PHE A 221 6.87 -22.32 -13.23
CA PHE A 221 7.17 -21.81 -11.89
C PHE A 221 5.89 -21.48 -11.11
N GLU A 222 4.99 -20.67 -11.67
CA GLU A 222 3.72 -20.32 -11.02
C GLU A 222 2.85 -21.55 -10.72
N GLU A 223 2.83 -22.53 -11.62
CA GLU A 223 2.16 -23.82 -11.40
C GLU A 223 2.79 -24.63 -10.24
N THR A 224 4.13 -24.68 -10.16
CA THR A 224 4.82 -25.38 -9.06
C THR A 224 4.63 -24.70 -7.70
N GLN A 225 4.52 -23.37 -7.67
CA GLN A 225 4.20 -22.64 -6.44
C GLN A 225 2.74 -22.85 -6.01
N PHE A 226 1.82 -22.94 -6.98
CA PHE A 226 0.43 -23.26 -6.73
C PHE A 226 0.26 -24.67 -6.13
N THR A 227 0.92 -25.68 -6.71
CA THR A 227 0.80 -27.08 -6.28
C THR A 227 1.35 -27.35 -4.87
N LYS A 228 2.30 -26.52 -4.39
CA LYS A 228 2.90 -26.59 -3.04
C LYS A 228 2.10 -25.88 -1.94
N SER A 229 1.04 -25.12 -2.26
CA SER A 229 0.24 -24.36 -1.28
C SER A 229 -1.15 -24.99 -1.07
N PRO A 230 -1.40 -25.72 0.06
CA PRO A 230 -2.67 -26.40 0.31
C PRO A 230 -3.88 -25.46 0.39
N ASN A 231 -3.67 -24.23 0.89
CA ASN A 231 -4.72 -23.21 1.00
C ASN A 231 -5.17 -22.65 -0.37
N ARG A 232 -4.32 -22.72 -1.40
CA ARG A 232 -4.66 -22.26 -2.76
C ARG A 232 -5.40 -23.32 -3.56
N LYS A 233 -5.10 -24.61 -3.34
CA LYS A 233 -5.89 -25.74 -3.88
C LYS A 233 -7.33 -25.74 -3.37
N LYS A 234 -7.56 -25.56 -2.05
CA LYS A 234 -8.91 -25.46 -1.48
C LYS A 234 -9.72 -24.28 -2.05
N LYS A 235 -9.11 -23.10 -2.20
CA LYS A 235 -9.77 -21.94 -2.85
C LYS A 235 -10.15 -22.19 -4.31
N GLN A 236 -9.36 -22.99 -5.02
CA GLN A 236 -9.66 -23.38 -6.40
C GLN A 236 -10.74 -24.45 -6.47
N GLU A 237 -10.72 -25.45 -5.58
CA GLU A 237 -11.79 -26.46 -5.47
C GLU A 237 -13.12 -25.79 -5.11
N GLU A 238 -13.13 -24.81 -4.20
CA GLU A 238 -14.31 -24.00 -3.87
C GLU A 238 -14.78 -23.13 -5.05
N GLN A 239 -13.88 -22.50 -5.81
CA GLN A 239 -14.23 -21.71 -7.00
C GLN A 239 -14.67 -22.58 -8.19
N GLN A 240 -14.05 -23.74 -8.40
CA GLN A 240 -14.41 -24.70 -9.44
C GLN A 240 -15.73 -25.40 -9.10
N ASP A 241 -16.02 -25.69 -7.84
CA ASP A 241 -17.32 -26.18 -7.40
C ASP A 241 -18.41 -25.12 -7.59
N VAL A 242 -18.12 -23.84 -7.34
CA VAL A 242 -19.05 -22.75 -7.63
C VAL A 242 -19.28 -22.60 -9.14
N ILE A 243 -18.23 -22.67 -9.96
CA ILE A 243 -18.33 -22.58 -11.44
C ILE A 243 -19.01 -23.82 -12.04
N GLN A 244 -18.77 -25.02 -11.50
CA GLN A 244 -19.44 -26.26 -11.92
C GLN A 244 -20.90 -26.35 -11.43
N LYS A 245 -21.23 -25.78 -10.26
CA LYS A 245 -22.61 -25.66 -9.78
C LYS A 245 -23.40 -24.61 -10.57
N ILE A 246 -22.77 -23.54 -11.05
CA ILE A 246 -23.38 -22.56 -11.97
C ILE A 246 -23.54 -23.14 -13.38
N GLY A 247 -22.68 -24.07 -13.80
CA GLY A 247 -22.77 -24.75 -15.11
C GLY A 247 -23.89 -25.81 -15.23
N LYS A 248 -24.68 -26.03 -14.19
CA LYS A 248 -25.82 -26.96 -14.18
C LYS A 248 -26.96 -26.45 -13.30
N GLN A 249 -27.51 -25.29 -13.62
CA GLN A 249 -28.87 -24.91 -13.23
C GLN A 249 -29.30 -23.78 -14.16
N ASP A 250 -29.88 -24.17 -15.30
CA ASP A 250 -30.90 -23.35 -15.95
C ASP A 250 -32.06 -23.27 -14.95
N ASP A 251 -32.14 -22.17 -14.20
CA ASP A 251 -33.37 -21.55 -13.73
C ASP A 251 -33.03 -20.28 -12.93
N GLU A 252 -33.68 -19.17 -13.31
CA GLU A 252 -33.56 -17.83 -12.76
C GLU A 252 -33.78 -17.79 -11.24
N VAL A 253 -32.78 -17.33 -10.47
CA VAL A 253 -33.02 -16.79 -9.12
C VAL A 253 -32.21 -15.50 -8.90
N ASP A 254 -32.97 -14.43 -8.72
CA ASP A 254 -32.57 -13.04 -8.57
C ASP A 254 -31.87 -12.77 -7.22
N ILE A 255 -30.53 -12.86 -7.19
CA ILE A 255 -29.69 -12.57 -6.00
C ILE A 255 -28.82 -11.32 -6.19
N LEU A 256 -28.67 -10.83 -7.43
CA LEU A 256 -27.83 -9.67 -7.77
C LEU A 256 -28.25 -8.33 -7.14
N PRO A 257 -29.55 -8.01 -6.92
CA PRO A 257 -29.95 -6.70 -6.42
C PRO A 257 -29.52 -6.41 -4.98
N LYS A 258 -29.23 -7.44 -4.16
CA LYS A 258 -28.83 -7.26 -2.76
C LYS A 258 -27.34 -6.98 -2.60
N ILE A 259 -26.49 -7.60 -3.41
CA ILE A 259 -25.03 -7.42 -3.35
C ILE A 259 -24.62 -6.06 -3.94
N ILE A 260 -25.28 -5.62 -5.02
CA ILE A 260 -25.04 -4.30 -5.63
C ILE A 260 -25.44 -3.17 -4.67
N LYS A 261 -26.49 -3.35 -3.87
CA LYS A 261 -26.92 -2.37 -2.85
C LYS A 261 -25.94 -2.28 -1.67
N ILE A 262 -25.25 -3.38 -1.34
CA ILE A 262 -24.19 -3.41 -0.33
C ILE A 262 -22.90 -2.76 -0.85
N ILE A 263 -22.58 -2.94 -2.14
CA ILE A 263 -21.39 -2.36 -2.78
C ILE A 263 -21.55 -0.85 -3.01
N LEU A 264 -22.73 -0.40 -3.45
CA LEU A 264 -23.02 1.04 -3.65
C LEU A 264 -23.07 1.83 -2.33
N ASN A 265 -23.45 1.20 -1.22
CA ASN A 265 -23.41 1.85 0.09
C ASN A 265 -21.97 2.03 0.62
N LYS A 266 -21.02 1.15 0.24
CA LYS A 266 -19.60 1.27 0.64
C LYS A 266 -18.83 2.41 -0.08
N GLU A 267 -19.30 2.85 -1.24
CA GLU A 267 -18.69 3.97 -1.99
C GLU A 267 -19.12 5.35 -1.44
N GLN A 268 -20.24 5.46 -0.73
CA GLN A 268 -20.63 6.68 -0.03
C GLN A 268 -19.93 6.84 1.34
N GLU A 269 -19.55 5.73 1.99
CA GLU A 269 -18.80 5.71 3.26
C GLU A 269 -17.32 6.17 3.10
N THR A 270 -16.73 5.96 1.92
CA THR A 270 -15.33 6.33 1.68
C THR A 270 -15.10 7.84 1.49
N GLN A 271 -16.14 8.61 1.15
CA GLN A 271 -16.05 10.08 1.08
C GLN A 271 -16.36 10.77 2.42
N THR A 272 -17.12 10.11 3.29
CA THR A 272 -17.37 10.57 4.68
C THR A 272 -16.14 10.29 5.56
N GLU A 273 -15.45 9.17 5.38
CA GLU A 273 -14.20 8.86 6.10
C GLU A 273 -13.06 9.87 5.85
N ILE A 274 -13.00 10.51 4.67
CA ILE A 274 -11.98 11.53 4.36
C ILE A 274 -12.32 12.89 5.01
N LYS A 275 -13.61 13.17 5.24
CA LYS A 275 -14.06 14.36 5.99
C LYS A 275 -13.90 14.15 7.50
N GLU A 276 -14.21 12.97 8.03
CA GLU A 276 -13.98 12.63 9.44
C GLU A 276 -12.48 12.51 9.80
N LYS A 277 -11.61 12.08 8.85
CA LYS A 277 -10.15 12.01 9.06
C LYS A 277 -9.46 13.37 9.21
N LYS A 278 -10.09 14.47 8.77
CA LYS A 278 -9.60 15.83 9.07
C LYS A 278 -10.02 16.34 10.46
N GLU A 279 -11.07 15.75 11.05
CA GLU A 279 -11.52 16.12 12.41
C GLU A 279 -10.80 15.31 13.51
N ILE A 280 -10.33 14.09 13.22
CA ILE A 280 -9.55 13.27 14.17
C ILE A 280 -8.14 13.84 14.42
N GLU A 281 -7.61 14.66 13.51
CA GLU A 281 -6.31 15.36 13.69
C GLU A 281 -6.36 16.54 14.68
N ILE A 282 -7.55 16.90 15.18
CA ILE A 282 -7.74 17.91 16.24
C ILE A 282 -8.14 17.23 17.55
N GLN A 283 -7.26 16.37 18.07
CA GLN A 283 -7.16 16.04 19.50
C GLN A 283 -5.94 15.15 19.70
N ILE A 284 -4.75 15.75 19.70
CA ILE A 284 -3.54 15.14 20.26
C ILE A 284 -3.45 15.66 21.70
N PRO A 285 -3.95 14.93 22.72
CA PRO A 285 -3.95 15.44 24.08
C PRO A 285 -2.61 15.09 24.73
N GLU A 286 -1.86 16.11 25.17
CA GLU A 286 -0.88 16.22 26.27
C GLU A 286 0.09 15.04 26.64
N LYS A 287 -0.24 13.76 26.43
CA LYS A 287 0.58 12.58 26.77
C LYS A 287 1.81 12.34 25.89
N ILE A 288 1.82 12.77 24.62
CA ILE A 288 3.02 12.68 23.76
C ILE A 288 4.14 13.58 24.33
N GLN A 289 3.80 14.72 24.93
CA GLN A 289 4.77 15.59 25.60
C GLN A 289 5.31 14.98 26.90
N ILE A 290 4.49 14.27 27.69
CA ILE A 290 4.90 13.64 28.95
C ILE A 290 5.92 12.53 28.71
N ASN A 291 5.67 11.63 27.76
CA ASN A 291 6.60 10.55 27.44
C ASN A 291 7.90 11.09 26.83
N GLN A 292 7.80 12.12 25.98
CA GLN A 292 8.98 12.76 25.39
C GLN A 292 9.83 13.49 26.43
N ALA A 293 9.21 14.14 27.43
CA ALA A 293 9.91 14.72 28.57
C ALA A 293 10.63 13.65 29.39
N PHE A 294 9.99 12.52 29.67
CA PHE A 294 10.60 11.39 30.36
C PHE A 294 11.80 10.82 29.59
N TYR A 295 11.66 10.53 28.29
CA TYR A 295 12.80 10.07 27.50
C TYR A 295 13.93 11.10 27.43
N ASN A 296 13.60 12.39 27.28
CA ASN A 296 14.60 13.45 27.31
C ASN A 296 15.29 13.56 28.68
N GLN A 297 14.57 13.27 29.78
CA GLN A 297 15.13 13.17 31.12
C GLN A 297 16.11 12.00 31.22
N LEU A 298 15.71 10.80 30.79
CA LEU A 298 16.56 9.61 30.77
C LEU A 298 17.87 9.85 30.03
N ILE A 299 17.80 10.56 28.91
CA ILE A 299 18.98 10.92 28.11
C ILE A 299 19.81 12.02 28.80
N SER A 300 19.18 12.92 29.57
CA SER A 300 19.88 14.02 30.26
C SER A 300 20.55 13.64 31.58
N GLU A 301 20.20 12.50 32.18
CA GLU A 301 20.80 12.00 33.42
C GLU A 301 22.14 11.28 33.20
N SER A 302 22.68 11.27 31.98
CA SER A 302 23.98 10.64 31.66
C SER A 302 25.13 11.34 32.40
N LYS A 303 25.61 10.76 33.50
CA LYS A 303 26.66 11.33 34.39
C LYS A 303 28.09 11.25 33.85
N TYR A 304 28.31 11.22 32.54
CA TYR A 304 29.65 11.04 31.96
C TYR A 304 30.19 12.36 31.39
N THR A 305 31.36 12.78 31.86
CA THR A 305 32.02 14.04 31.45
C THR A 305 33.11 13.78 30.42
N LEU A 306 33.03 14.42 29.25
CA LEU A 306 34.03 14.33 28.19
C LEU A 306 35.16 15.39 28.36
N PRO A 307 36.41 15.09 27.94
CA PRO A 307 37.50 16.06 27.94
C PRO A 307 37.27 17.22 26.96
N GLN A 308 37.71 18.43 27.33
CA GLN A 308 37.25 19.68 26.69
C GLN A 308 37.81 20.00 25.29
N HIS A 309 38.88 19.35 24.80
CA HIS A 309 39.58 19.88 23.60
C HIS A 309 40.01 18.87 22.51
N LYS A 310 39.79 17.57 22.68
CA LYS A 310 39.93 16.58 21.58
C LYS A 310 39.18 15.30 21.96
N ILE A 311 37.92 15.19 21.55
CA ILE A 311 37.15 13.95 21.74
C ILE A 311 37.60 12.97 20.65
N SER A 312 38.24 11.87 21.03
CA SER A 312 38.63 10.81 20.10
C SER A 312 37.41 9.98 19.66
N LEU A 313 37.57 9.09 18.68
CA LEU A 313 36.49 8.15 18.33
C LEU A 313 36.22 7.18 19.50
N ASP A 314 37.26 6.75 20.20
CA ASP A 314 37.16 5.90 21.40
C ASP A 314 36.36 6.58 22.53
N ASP A 315 36.57 7.89 22.75
CA ASP A 315 35.79 8.65 23.73
C ASP A 315 34.29 8.74 23.36
N ILE A 316 33.96 8.90 22.07
CA ILE A 316 32.57 8.85 21.60
C ILE A 316 31.98 7.48 21.91
N VAL A 317 32.69 6.41 21.55
CA VAL A 317 32.21 5.04 21.72
C VAL A 317 31.95 4.75 23.19
N LYS A 318 32.83 5.16 24.10
CA LYS A 318 32.66 5.02 25.55
C LYS A 318 31.46 5.83 26.07
N GLN A 319 31.31 7.08 25.61
CA GLN A 319 30.16 7.91 25.98
C GLN A 319 28.85 7.29 25.49
N LEU A 320 28.76 6.88 24.22
CA LEU A 320 27.58 6.23 23.67
C LEU A 320 27.27 4.94 24.40
N THR A 321 28.29 4.14 24.72
CA THR A 321 28.14 2.92 25.50
C THR A 321 27.50 3.20 26.85
N PHE A 322 27.99 4.22 27.56
CA PHE A 322 27.41 4.64 28.83
C PHE A 322 25.97 5.15 28.69
N GLU A 323 25.71 6.04 27.72
CA GLU A 323 24.38 6.62 27.49
C GLU A 323 23.34 5.56 27.10
N ILE A 324 23.68 4.65 26.18
CA ILE A 324 22.78 3.59 25.70
C ILE A 324 22.46 2.60 26.84
N ASN A 325 23.46 2.20 27.63
CA ASN A 325 23.25 1.30 28.75
C ASN A 325 22.40 1.96 29.83
N THR A 326 22.66 3.22 30.17
CA THR A 326 21.87 3.98 31.15
C THR A 326 20.42 4.12 30.69
N PHE A 327 20.20 4.54 29.43
CA PHE A 327 18.86 4.63 28.84
C PHE A 327 18.11 3.30 28.92
N THR A 328 18.79 2.21 28.57
CA THR A 328 18.19 0.86 28.56
C THR A 328 17.84 0.39 29.96
N GLN A 329 18.72 0.61 30.94
CA GLN A 329 18.50 0.20 32.33
C GLN A 329 17.32 0.94 32.95
N GLU A 330 17.28 2.27 32.83
CA GLU A 330 16.20 3.06 33.42
C GLU A 330 14.85 2.82 32.72
N LEU A 331 14.85 2.69 31.39
CA LEU A 331 13.63 2.30 30.67
C LEU A 331 13.15 0.91 31.10
N SER A 332 14.06 -0.06 31.24
CA SER A 332 13.68 -1.41 31.66
C SER A 332 13.05 -1.43 33.05
N LYS A 333 13.60 -0.69 34.03
CA LYS A 333 13.01 -0.57 35.37
C LYS A 333 11.56 -0.08 35.30
N TYR A 334 11.32 0.97 34.53
CA TYR A 334 9.96 1.49 34.37
C TYR A 334 9.04 0.48 33.69
N LEU A 335 9.52 -0.20 32.65
CA LEU A 335 8.74 -1.24 31.95
C LEU A 335 8.40 -2.41 32.88
N ASP A 336 9.31 -2.81 33.76
CA ASP A 336 9.08 -3.86 34.74
C ASP A 336 7.93 -3.50 35.70
N GLU A 337 7.82 -2.23 36.11
CA GLU A 337 6.68 -1.73 36.92
C GLU A 337 5.35 -1.76 36.16
N GLN A 338 5.36 -1.79 34.82
CA GLN A 338 4.14 -1.85 34.01
C GLN A 338 3.63 -3.29 33.81
N ILE A 339 4.46 -4.31 34.05
CA ILE A 339 4.12 -5.73 33.82
C ILE A 339 2.81 -6.13 34.53
N PRO A 340 2.61 -5.84 35.83
CA PRO A 340 1.38 -6.25 36.52
C PRO A 340 0.10 -5.63 35.93
N ILE A 341 0.20 -4.40 35.42
CA ILE A 341 -0.92 -3.70 34.78
C ILE A 341 -1.23 -4.35 33.43
N ILE A 342 -0.20 -4.65 32.63
CA ILE A 342 -0.37 -5.32 31.34
C ILE A 342 -0.94 -6.73 31.53
N ASP A 343 -0.44 -7.49 32.50
CA ASP A 343 -0.95 -8.83 32.82
C ASP A 343 -2.42 -8.75 33.24
N LYS A 344 -2.80 -7.75 34.04
CA LYS A 344 -4.20 -7.55 34.43
C LYS A 344 -5.09 -7.20 33.24
N ILE A 345 -4.62 -6.35 32.33
CA ILE A 345 -5.33 -6.03 31.09
C ILE A 345 -5.54 -7.29 30.24
N VAL A 346 -4.49 -8.08 30.02
CA VAL A 346 -4.56 -9.32 29.21
C VAL A 346 -5.53 -10.32 29.86
N GLN A 347 -5.52 -10.43 31.19
CA GLN A 347 -6.48 -11.26 31.93
C GLN A 347 -7.92 -10.81 31.68
N LEU A 348 -8.23 -9.53 31.84
CA LEU A 348 -9.58 -8.99 31.63
C LEU A 348 -10.05 -9.15 30.16
N VAL A 349 -9.13 -9.00 29.21
CA VAL A 349 -9.40 -9.27 27.80
C VAL A 349 -9.72 -10.75 27.58
N ASP A 350 -8.92 -11.67 28.13
CA ASP A 350 -9.14 -13.11 28.01
C ASP A 350 -10.47 -13.54 28.64
N GLU A 351 -10.82 -13.02 29.82
CA GLU A 351 -12.11 -13.25 30.48
C GLU A 351 -13.29 -12.78 29.62
N THR A 352 -13.18 -11.56 29.05
CA THR A 352 -14.22 -11.03 28.15
C THR A 352 -14.36 -11.88 26.89
N VAL A 353 -13.23 -12.31 26.29
CA VAL A 353 -13.22 -13.16 25.10
C VAL A 353 -13.89 -14.51 25.39
N GLN A 354 -13.63 -15.12 26.54
CA GLN A 354 -14.25 -16.39 26.92
C GLN A 354 -15.76 -16.28 27.17
N ASN A 355 -16.23 -15.14 27.67
CA ASN A 355 -17.66 -14.87 27.84
C ASN A 355 -18.40 -14.80 26.49
N VAL A 356 -17.74 -14.28 25.45
CA VAL A 356 -18.29 -14.23 24.09
C VAL A 356 -18.19 -15.58 23.40
N GLN A 357 -17.06 -16.27 23.59
CA GLN A 357 -16.66 -17.44 22.83
C GLN A 357 -15.78 -18.35 23.69
N LEU A 358 -16.40 -19.32 24.37
CA LEU A 358 -15.78 -20.21 25.38
C LEU A 358 -14.47 -20.90 24.95
N LYS A 359 -14.27 -21.16 23.65
CA LYS A 359 -13.08 -21.86 23.12
C LYS A 359 -11.97 -20.92 22.67
N SER A 360 -12.16 -19.61 22.77
CA SER A 360 -11.17 -18.62 22.36
C SER A 360 -10.28 -18.21 23.53
N ARG A 361 -9.01 -17.96 23.24
CA ARG A 361 -8.01 -17.52 24.23
C ARG A 361 -7.27 -16.29 23.75
N ALA A 362 -7.05 -15.32 24.63
CA ALA A 362 -6.25 -14.14 24.35
C ALA A 362 -4.80 -14.34 24.80
N PHE A 363 -3.85 -13.98 23.93
CA PHE A 363 -2.43 -14.07 24.21
C PHE A 363 -1.72 -12.77 23.83
N LEU A 364 -0.88 -12.28 24.74
CA LEU A 364 0.05 -11.17 24.47
C LEU A 364 1.08 -11.59 23.42
N TYR A 365 1.36 -10.72 22.46
CA TYR A 365 2.48 -10.89 21.53
C TYR A 365 3.23 -9.59 21.28
N GLY A 366 4.19 -9.61 20.35
CA GLY A 366 4.82 -8.39 19.84
C GLY A 366 5.77 -7.73 20.85
N SER A 367 5.75 -6.40 20.90
CA SER A 367 6.79 -5.64 21.60
C SER A 367 6.71 -5.76 23.12
N CYS A 368 5.51 -5.87 23.68
CA CYS A 368 5.30 -6.07 25.12
C CYS A 368 5.73 -7.48 25.55
N GLN A 369 5.40 -8.53 24.79
CA GLN A 369 5.83 -9.90 25.11
C GLN A 369 7.36 -10.04 25.08
N THR A 370 8.02 -9.33 24.16
CA THR A 370 9.48 -9.42 23.98
C THR A 370 10.26 -8.51 24.94
N GLY A 371 9.60 -7.59 25.66
CA GLY A 371 10.29 -6.55 26.45
C GLY A 371 11.05 -5.54 25.60
N LEU A 372 10.73 -5.45 24.31
CA LEU A 372 11.32 -4.50 23.34
C LEU A 372 10.39 -3.31 23.07
N ASN A 373 9.41 -3.06 23.94
CA ASN A 373 8.47 -1.95 23.82
C ASN A 373 9.05 -0.63 24.34
N LEU A 374 8.56 0.46 23.75
CA LEU A 374 8.64 1.80 24.33
C LEU A 374 7.38 2.05 25.19
N LEU A 375 7.40 3.08 26.04
CA LEU A 375 6.32 3.41 26.99
C LEU A 375 4.94 3.61 26.33
N ASP A 376 4.96 4.13 25.12
CA ASP A 376 3.81 4.44 24.28
C ASP A 376 3.66 3.44 23.14
N SER A 377 4.09 2.19 23.35
CA SER A 377 3.78 1.10 22.43
C SER A 377 2.43 0.50 22.75
N ASP A 378 1.72 0.09 21.71
CA ASP A 378 0.44 -0.59 21.83
C ASP A 378 0.64 -1.99 22.44
N ILE A 379 -0.38 -2.45 23.17
CA ILE A 379 -0.46 -3.82 23.67
C ILE A 379 -1.05 -4.69 22.57
N ASP A 380 -0.20 -5.47 21.92
CA ASP A 380 -0.58 -6.41 20.87
C ASP A 380 -1.14 -7.72 21.46
N ILE A 381 -2.42 -8.01 21.21
CA ILE A 381 -3.10 -9.24 21.69
C ILE A 381 -3.63 -10.03 20.50
N VAL A 382 -3.39 -11.34 20.49
CA VAL A 382 -3.99 -12.26 19.53
C VAL A 382 -5.03 -13.12 20.21
N ILE A 383 -6.19 -13.25 19.58
CA ILE A 383 -7.22 -14.19 19.96
C ILE A 383 -7.07 -15.43 19.10
N GLU A 384 -6.70 -16.54 19.75
CA GLU A 384 -6.68 -17.85 19.12
C GLU A 384 -8.05 -18.50 19.23
N THR A 385 -8.62 -18.89 18.09
CA THR A 385 -9.99 -19.40 18.00
C THR A 385 -10.17 -20.41 16.89
N THR A 386 -11.18 -21.28 16.99
CA THR A 386 -11.60 -22.19 15.92
C THR A 386 -12.63 -21.56 14.97
N GLU A 387 -13.13 -20.36 15.28
CA GLU A 387 -14.15 -19.67 14.49
C GLU A 387 -13.65 -19.28 13.10
N GLN A 388 -14.49 -19.49 12.08
CA GLN A 388 -14.13 -19.20 10.70
C GLN A 388 -14.30 -17.71 10.34
N GLU A 389 -15.25 -17.02 10.98
CA GLU A 389 -15.63 -15.66 10.66
C GLU A 389 -14.93 -14.63 11.57
N GLU A 390 -13.65 -14.38 11.28
CA GLU A 390 -12.78 -13.50 12.08
C GLU A 390 -13.40 -12.10 12.28
N ILE A 391 -13.90 -11.48 11.20
CA ILE A 391 -14.44 -10.11 11.30
C ILE A 391 -15.70 -10.02 12.16
N ILE A 392 -16.56 -11.03 12.09
CA ILE A 392 -17.81 -11.08 12.89
C ILE A 392 -17.47 -11.26 14.36
N LEU A 393 -16.46 -12.06 14.69
CA LEU A 393 -15.96 -12.18 16.04
C LEU A 393 -15.38 -10.83 16.56
N LEU A 394 -14.65 -10.07 15.73
CA LEU A 394 -14.18 -8.73 16.13
C LEU A 394 -15.33 -7.79 16.48
N PHE A 395 -16.41 -7.77 15.69
CA PHE A 395 -17.58 -6.92 15.98
C PHE A 395 -18.31 -7.36 17.26
N LYS A 396 -18.51 -8.67 17.46
CA LYS A 396 -19.09 -9.20 18.71
C LYS A 396 -18.26 -8.80 19.93
N LEU A 397 -16.94 -8.94 19.83
CA LEU A 397 -16.02 -8.53 20.88
C LEU A 397 -16.07 -7.02 21.11
N ALA A 398 -16.13 -6.22 20.04
CA ALA A 398 -16.21 -4.77 20.15
C ALA A 398 -17.44 -4.33 20.96
N ASP A 399 -18.61 -4.91 20.70
CA ASP A 399 -19.84 -4.60 21.43
C ASP A 399 -19.75 -5.02 22.91
N GLN A 400 -19.03 -6.10 23.19
CA GLN A 400 -18.83 -6.59 24.56
C GLN A 400 -17.80 -5.75 25.32
N PHE A 401 -16.75 -5.28 24.66
CA PHE A 401 -15.79 -4.36 25.31
C PHE A 401 -16.40 -3.00 25.62
N LYS A 402 -17.36 -2.50 24.81
CA LYS A 402 -18.07 -1.23 25.08
C LYS A 402 -18.82 -1.20 26.42
N ILE A 403 -19.23 -2.36 26.94
CA ILE A 403 -19.95 -2.46 28.21
C ILE A 403 -19.02 -2.70 29.42
N THR A 404 -17.73 -2.94 29.19
CA THR A 404 -16.75 -3.14 30.27
C THR A 404 -16.27 -1.81 30.85
N SER A 405 -15.99 -1.77 32.15
CA SER A 405 -15.51 -0.56 32.83
C SER A 405 -14.05 -0.21 32.54
N PHE A 406 -13.24 -1.19 32.12
CA PHE A 406 -11.79 -1.01 31.90
C PHE A 406 -11.45 -0.50 30.50
N ILE A 407 -12.43 -0.42 29.60
CA ILE A 407 -12.29 0.10 28.24
C ILE A 407 -13.05 1.42 28.10
N LYS A 408 -12.38 2.41 27.53
CA LYS A 408 -12.90 3.76 27.31
C LYS A 408 -13.42 3.94 25.88
N ASP A 409 -12.69 3.43 24.90
CA ASP A 409 -13.02 3.56 23.48
C ASP A 409 -12.66 2.28 22.72
N VAL A 410 -13.42 1.97 21.67
CA VAL A 410 -13.34 0.74 20.89
C VAL A 410 -13.65 0.99 19.42
N LYS A 411 -12.78 0.54 18.52
CA LYS A 411 -12.96 0.67 17.07
C LYS A 411 -12.46 -0.55 16.31
N VAL A 412 -13.29 -1.10 15.43
CA VAL A 412 -12.90 -2.16 14.49
C VAL A 412 -12.33 -1.52 13.22
N ILE A 413 -11.17 -1.99 12.77
CA ILE A 413 -10.55 -1.63 11.49
C ILE A 413 -10.64 -2.82 10.55
N GLU A 414 -11.63 -2.81 9.66
CA GLU A 414 -11.96 -3.93 8.79
C GLU A 414 -11.12 -4.03 7.51
N ASN A 415 -10.71 -2.90 6.94
CA ASN A 415 -10.10 -2.85 5.60
C ASN A 415 -8.57 -3.04 5.58
N ALA A 416 -7.96 -3.38 6.73
CA ALA A 416 -6.52 -3.65 6.82
C ALA A 416 -6.18 -5.05 6.28
N LYS A 417 -4.92 -5.27 5.86
CA LYS A 417 -4.40 -6.60 5.43
C LYS A 417 -4.71 -7.71 6.43
N LYS A 418 -4.71 -7.36 7.72
CA LYS A 418 -5.23 -8.19 8.81
C LYS A 418 -6.19 -7.30 9.63
N PRO A 419 -7.50 -7.61 9.67
CA PRO A 419 -8.45 -6.85 10.48
C PRO A 419 -8.02 -6.78 11.94
N VAL A 420 -8.21 -5.62 12.56
CA VAL A 420 -7.75 -5.35 13.93
C VAL A 420 -8.82 -4.59 14.71
N LEU A 421 -9.02 -4.96 15.96
CA LEU A 421 -9.85 -4.25 16.93
C LEU A 421 -8.94 -3.38 17.80
N LYS A 422 -9.04 -2.06 17.63
CA LYS A 422 -8.29 -1.07 18.41
C LYS A 422 -9.10 -0.64 19.62
N MET A 423 -8.48 -0.57 20.78
CA MET A 423 -9.15 -0.14 22.01
C MET A 423 -8.26 0.80 22.83
N GLN A 424 -8.88 1.68 23.59
CA GLN A 424 -8.23 2.49 24.60
C GLN A 424 -8.74 2.10 25.99
N CYS A 425 -7.84 1.83 26.92
CA CYS A 425 -8.21 1.51 28.30
C CYS A 425 -8.73 2.75 29.05
N SER A 426 -9.38 2.53 30.19
CA SER A 426 -9.76 3.59 31.12
C SER A 426 -8.55 4.22 31.82
N LYS A 427 -8.77 5.31 32.55
CA LYS A 427 -7.71 6.01 33.32
C LYS A 427 -7.05 5.12 34.38
N GLU A 428 -7.80 4.17 34.96
CA GLU A 428 -7.29 3.17 35.91
C GLU A 428 -6.13 2.37 35.30
N TYR A 429 -6.27 2.03 34.02
CA TYR A 429 -5.27 1.30 33.24
C TYR A 429 -4.42 2.23 32.37
N GLN A 430 -4.19 3.45 32.87
CA GLN A 430 -3.33 4.48 32.28
C GLN A 430 -3.66 4.89 30.84
N GLU A 431 -4.89 4.61 30.37
CA GLU A 431 -5.33 4.79 28.99
C GLU A 431 -4.40 4.12 27.95
N LYS A 432 -3.84 2.94 28.29
CA LYS A 432 -3.04 2.16 27.35
C LYS A 432 -3.86 1.77 26.11
N LEU A 433 -3.19 1.71 24.96
CA LEU A 433 -3.78 1.31 23.69
C LEU A 433 -3.61 -0.20 23.49
N ILE A 434 -4.63 -0.86 22.95
CA ILE A 434 -4.65 -2.31 22.70
C ILE A 434 -5.03 -2.55 21.24
N ASP A 435 -4.27 -3.40 20.57
CA ASP A 435 -4.58 -3.91 19.23
C ASP A 435 -4.87 -5.41 19.31
N ILE A 436 -6.11 -5.80 19.01
CA ILE A 436 -6.57 -7.20 19.00
C ILE A 436 -6.67 -7.71 17.57
N THR A 437 -5.96 -8.81 17.26
CA THR A 437 -6.14 -9.56 16.00
C THR A 437 -6.61 -10.98 16.27
N ILE A 438 -7.25 -11.61 15.29
CA ILE A 438 -7.67 -13.01 15.39
C ILE A 438 -6.68 -13.92 14.65
N SER A 439 -6.49 -15.14 15.14
CA SER A 439 -5.72 -16.18 14.49
C SER A 439 -6.38 -17.54 14.67
N ARG A 440 -6.52 -18.30 13.59
CA ARG A 440 -7.05 -19.68 13.63
C ARG A 440 -5.98 -20.75 13.80
N ASN A 441 -4.80 -20.47 13.25
CA ASN A 441 -3.63 -21.33 13.32
C ASN A 441 -2.43 -20.46 13.68
N ASP A 442 -1.52 -20.97 14.50
CA ASP A 442 -0.13 -20.53 14.66
C ASP A 442 0.15 -19.07 14.23
N HIS A 443 -0.08 -18.13 15.14
CA HIS A 443 0.05 -16.71 14.85
C HIS A 443 1.51 -16.35 14.47
N SER A 444 1.72 -15.81 13.26
CA SER A 444 3.07 -15.44 12.78
C SER A 444 3.75 -14.43 13.71
N GLY A 445 3.02 -13.45 14.25
CA GLY A 445 3.55 -12.47 15.19
C GLY A 445 4.05 -13.10 16.50
N ARG A 446 3.44 -14.20 16.96
CA ARG A 446 3.93 -14.94 18.15
C ARG A 446 5.21 -15.70 17.83
N LYS A 447 5.29 -16.34 16.66
CA LYS A 447 6.53 -17.00 16.19
C LYS A 447 7.68 -16.00 16.12
N THR A 448 7.43 -14.84 15.52
CA THR A 448 8.42 -13.76 15.45
C THR A 448 8.83 -13.26 16.83
N ALA A 449 7.88 -13.04 17.75
CA ALA A 449 8.18 -12.61 19.11
C ALA A 449 9.05 -13.63 19.86
N ASN A 450 8.74 -14.92 19.75
CA ASN A 450 9.56 -15.98 20.34
C ASN A 450 10.98 -15.98 19.74
N SER A 451 11.12 -15.80 18.41
CA SER A 451 12.45 -15.63 17.80
C SER A 451 13.19 -14.41 18.33
N MET A 452 12.52 -13.27 18.54
CA MET A 452 13.17 -12.09 19.14
C MET A 452 13.63 -12.36 20.57
N ILE A 453 12.89 -13.15 21.35
CA ILE A 453 13.31 -13.57 22.71
C ILE A 453 14.56 -14.45 22.64
N GLU A 454 14.62 -15.41 21.72
CA GLU A 454 15.81 -16.24 21.54
C GLU A 454 17.02 -15.40 21.08
N PHE A 455 16.83 -14.45 20.16
CA PHE A 455 17.92 -13.57 19.75
C PHE A 455 18.40 -12.61 20.84
N GLN A 456 17.53 -12.22 21.78
CA GLN A 456 17.96 -11.46 22.96
C GLN A 456 18.87 -12.30 23.88
N LYS A 457 18.65 -13.61 23.96
CA LYS A 457 19.54 -14.52 24.71
C LYS A 457 20.87 -14.72 23.98
N GLU A 458 20.83 -14.81 22.65
CA GLU A 458 22.02 -14.99 21.82
C GLU A 458 22.90 -13.73 21.78
N PHE A 459 22.31 -12.55 21.58
CA PHE A 459 23.03 -11.30 21.40
C PHE A 459 22.76 -10.32 22.56
N LYS A 460 23.71 -10.23 23.50
CA LYS A 460 23.61 -9.37 24.70
C LYS A 460 23.25 -7.91 24.41
N GLN A 461 23.72 -7.36 23.28
CA GLN A 461 23.50 -5.97 22.90
C GLN A 461 22.16 -5.73 22.20
N PHE A 462 21.44 -6.79 21.80
CA PHE A 462 20.26 -6.69 20.95
C PHE A 462 19.13 -5.88 21.59
N LYS A 463 18.81 -6.15 22.87
CA LYS A 463 17.79 -5.40 23.61
C LYS A 463 18.10 -3.90 23.67
N SER A 464 19.32 -3.56 24.07
CA SER A 464 19.76 -2.17 24.21
C SER A 464 19.74 -1.42 22.88
N LEU A 465 20.25 -2.03 21.80
CA LEU A 465 20.22 -1.46 20.44
C LEU A 465 18.78 -1.29 19.95
N ALA A 466 17.92 -2.30 20.14
CA ALA A 466 16.52 -2.24 19.74
C ALA A 466 15.79 -1.08 20.41
N LEU A 467 15.93 -0.91 21.73
CA LEU A 467 15.25 0.15 22.47
C LEU A 467 15.73 1.54 22.04
N ILE A 468 17.05 1.77 21.97
CA ILE A 468 17.55 3.09 21.61
C ILE A 468 17.27 3.46 20.14
N LEU A 469 17.39 2.51 19.21
CA LEU A 469 17.09 2.75 17.79
C LEU A 469 15.59 2.92 17.55
N LYS A 470 14.73 2.15 18.23
CA LYS A 470 13.28 2.39 18.19
C LYS A 470 12.97 3.80 18.67
N PHE A 471 13.56 4.21 19.78
CA PHE A 471 13.37 5.55 20.32
C PHE A 471 13.87 6.63 19.37
N TYR A 472 15.04 6.45 18.74
CA TYR A 472 15.57 7.35 17.71
C TYR A 472 14.62 7.51 16.52
N PHE A 473 14.26 6.41 15.86
CA PHE A 473 13.41 6.45 14.67
C PHE A 473 11.99 6.94 14.98
N LYS A 474 11.46 6.63 16.17
CA LYS A 474 10.18 7.17 16.64
C LYS A 474 10.27 8.67 16.86
N SER A 475 11.36 9.16 17.46
CA SER A 475 11.58 10.59 17.71
C SER A 475 11.63 11.44 16.45
N ILE A 476 11.97 10.87 15.29
CA ILE A 476 12.00 11.56 13.99
C ILE A 476 10.83 11.16 13.08
N ASN A 477 9.80 10.49 13.63
CA ASN A 477 8.60 10.04 12.90
C ASN A 477 8.88 9.12 11.70
N LEU A 478 9.94 8.30 11.78
CA LEU A 478 10.29 7.31 10.77
C LEU A 478 10.00 5.86 11.19
N LEU A 479 9.53 5.64 12.43
CA LEU A 479 9.01 4.34 12.89
C LEU A 479 7.48 4.27 12.70
N ASN A 480 7.00 4.48 11.47
CA ASN A 480 5.59 4.46 11.11
C ASN A 480 5.38 3.91 9.70
N SER A 481 4.96 2.63 9.59
CA SER A 481 4.76 1.97 8.30
C SER A 481 3.60 2.53 7.47
N TYR A 482 2.56 3.09 8.10
CA TYR A 482 1.43 3.68 7.38
C TYR A 482 1.84 4.92 6.57
N GLN A 483 2.85 5.65 7.06
CA GLN A 483 3.39 6.82 6.39
C GLN A 483 4.66 6.52 5.58
N GLY A 484 4.98 5.24 5.34
CA GLY A 484 6.11 4.80 4.53
C GLY A 484 7.45 4.68 5.26
N GLY A 485 7.46 4.78 6.59
CA GLY A 485 8.63 4.55 7.43
C GLY A 485 8.91 3.07 7.69
N LEU A 486 9.83 2.80 8.63
CA LEU A 486 10.11 1.45 9.13
C LEU A 486 8.98 0.98 10.04
N ASN A 487 8.57 -0.29 9.90
CA ASN A 487 7.87 -0.96 10.99
C ASN A 487 8.90 -1.48 12.02
N SER A 488 8.45 -1.73 13.25
CA SER A 488 9.33 -2.20 14.32
C SER A 488 10.06 -3.49 13.98
N TYR A 489 9.39 -4.42 13.28
CA TYR A 489 9.99 -5.71 12.93
C TYR A 489 11.12 -5.58 11.90
N CYS A 490 11.00 -4.68 10.91
CA CYS A 490 12.08 -4.33 9.99
C CYS A 490 13.31 -3.84 10.74
N LEU A 491 13.13 -2.90 11.67
CA LEU A 491 14.24 -2.35 12.44
C LEU A 491 14.94 -3.43 13.27
N LEU A 492 14.17 -4.29 13.96
CA LEU A 492 14.75 -5.41 14.72
C LEU A 492 15.55 -6.35 13.80
N THR A 493 15.03 -6.64 12.60
CA THR A 493 15.70 -7.50 11.63
C THR A 493 16.98 -6.85 11.08
N MET A 494 16.98 -5.54 10.85
CA MET A 494 18.19 -4.80 10.49
C MET A 494 19.27 -4.87 11.58
N ILE A 495 18.87 -4.75 12.86
CA ILE A 495 19.80 -4.88 13.99
C ILE A 495 20.37 -6.31 14.05
N LEU A 496 19.52 -7.34 13.86
CA LEU A 496 19.97 -8.74 13.84
C LEU A 496 20.99 -8.99 12.73
N ALA A 497 20.75 -8.47 11.52
CA ALA A 497 21.69 -8.63 10.41
C ALA A 497 23.06 -8.02 10.74
N LEU A 498 23.10 -6.83 11.34
CA LEU A 498 24.34 -6.21 11.79
C LEU A 498 25.06 -7.08 12.82
N LEU A 499 24.35 -7.55 13.85
CA LEU A 499 24.95 -8.36 14.91
C LEU A 499 25.49 -9.70 14.38
N GLN A 500 24.82 -10.31 13.41
CA GLN A 500 25.32 -11.51 12.73
C GLN A 500 26.57 -11.23 11.90
N ILE A 501 26.61 -10.11 11.15
CA ILE A 501 27.81 -9.69 10.39
C ILE A 501 28.99 -9.48 11.35
N LYS A 502 28.77 -8.79 12.47
CA LYS A 502 29.82 -8.51 13.46
C LYS A 502 30.28 -9.77 14.19
N ARG A 503 29.40 -10.73 14.48
CA ARG A 503 29.79 -12.03 15.05
C ARG A 503 30.83 -12.76 14.19
N ILE A 504 30.76 -12.62 12.86
CA ILE A 504 31.72 -13.23 11.93
C ILE A 504 33.04 -12.44 11.87
N ARG A 505 32.97 -11.12 11.97
CA ARG A 505 34.12 -10.21 11.73
C ARG A 505 34.91 -9.83 12.98
N ASP A 506 34.25 -9.74 14.13
CA ASP A 506 34.75 -9.04 15.32
C ASP A 506 34.80 -9.96 16.55
N ASN A 507 35.60 -9.58 17.56
CA ASN A 507 35.64 -10.26 18.86
C ASN A 507 34.37 -10.01 19.68
N GLU A 508 33.91 -10.99 20.46
CA GLU A 508 32.67 -10.97 21.28
C GLU A 508 32.57 -9.80 22.30
N ASN A 509 33.64 -9.01 22.48
CA ASN A 509 33.78 -7.98 23.51
C ASN A 509 33.65 -6.54 23.00
N GLU A 510 33.16 -6.32 21.78
CA GLU A 510 33.01 -4.95 21.28
C GLU A 510 31.97 -4.13 22.05
N GLU A 511 32.28 -2.86 22.27
CA GLU A 511 31.44 -1.93 23.01
C GLU A 511 30.17 -1.57 22.22
N ILE A 512 29.01 -1.53 22.89
CA ILE A 512 27.72 -1.25 22.24
C ILE A 512 27.69 0.12 21.53
N GLY A 513 28.46 1.11 22.00
CA GLY A 513 28.61 2.39 21.32
C GLY A 513 29.24 2.26 19.93
N LYS A 514 30.13 1.29 19.73
CA LYS A 514 30.76 0.99 18.44
C LYS A 514 29.75 0.27 17.54
N THR A 515 29.07 -0.75 18.04
CA THR A 515 27.98 -1.41 17.32
C THR A 515 26.88 -0.44 16.90
N PHE A 516 26.53 0.51 17.77
CA PHE A 516 25.57 1.56 17.47
C PHE A 516 26.05 2.46 16.32
N LEU A 517 27.33 2.90 16.33
CA LEU A 517 27.92 3.63 15.20
C LEU A 517 27.90 2.81 13.91
N ASP A 518 28.27 1.54 13.97
CA ASP A 518 28.32 0.64 12.82
C ASP A 518 26.93 0.41 12.20
N PHE A 519 25.86 0.45 13.01
CA PHE A 519 24.50 0.44 12.48
C PHE A 519 24.23 1.62 11.55
N PHE A 520 24.62 2.82 11.99
CA PHE A 520 24.47 4.02 11.18
C PHE A 520 25.36 3.98 9.95
N ASP A 521 26.60 3.51 10.08
CA ASP A 521 27.54 3.43 8.97
C ASP A 521 27.06 2.46 7.87
N LEU A 522 26.76 1.22 8.27
CA LEU A 522 26.28 0.15 7.39
C LEU A 522 25.03 0.58 6.61
N TYR A 523 24.00 1.05 7.31
CA TYR A 523 22.71 1.35 6.68
C TYR A 523 22.63 2.73 6.03
N SER A 524 23.59 3.63 6.25
CA SER A 524 23.61 4.93 5.58
C SER A 524 24.60 5.00 4.42
N GLN A 525 25.71 4.28 4.49
CA GLN A 525 26.82 4.41 3.53
C GLN A 525 27.13 3.12 2.78
N GLU A 526 27.20 1.98 3.47
CA GLU A 526 27.71 0.74 2.86
C GLU A 526 26.65 -0.05 2.07
N ILE A 527 25.41 -0.08 2.55
CA ILE A 527 24.37 -0.92 1.94
C ILE A 527 23.93 -0.38 0.58
N ASP A 528 23.95 -1.25 -0.42
CA ASP A 528 23.41 -0.98 -1.75
C ASP A 528 21.92 -1.30 -1.81
N TYR A 529 21.09 -0.30 -1.51
CA TYR A 529 19.63 -0.36 -1.60
C TYR A 529 19.08 -0.59 -3.03
N TYR A 530 19.92 -0.64 -4.06
CA TYR A 530 19.48 -0.98 -5.41
C TYR A 530 19.58 -2.48 -5.69
N ASN A 531 20.59 -3.16 -5.13
CA ASN A 531 20.93 -4.52 -5.54
C ASN A 531 21.15 -5.50 -4.40
N LYS A 532 20.95 -5.11 -3.13
CA LYS A 532 21.18 -6.01 -1.99
C LYS A 532 19.89 -6.30 -1.22
N ILE A 533 19.83 -7.52 -0.68
CA ILE A 533 18.75 -7.99 0.19
C ILE A 533 19.31 -8.33 1.57
N ILE A 534 18.51 -8.13 2.61
CA ILE A 534 18.83 -8.54 3.98
C ILE A 534 18.17 -9.88 4.27
N ASN A 535 18.97 -10.87 4.64
CA ASN A 535 18.51 -12.20 4.98
C ASN A 535 19.09 -12.66 6.33
N ILE A 536 18.23 -12.84 7.33
CA ILE A 536 18.65 -13.44 8.60
C ILE A 536 18.74 -14.95 8.45
N VAL A 537 19.90 -15.48 8.84
CA VAL A 537 20.24 -16.90 8.77
C VAL A 537 20.18 -17.53 10.17
N PRO A 538 19.96 -18.86 10.27
CA PRO A 538 19.99 -19.56 11.56
C PRO A 538 21.31 -19.33 12.29
N SER A 539 21.23 -19.24 13.62
CA SER A 539 22.39 -19.09 14.50
C SER A 539 23.42 -20.18 14.21
N GLN A 540 24.69 -19.79 13.99
CA GLN A 540 25.85 -20.60 13.52
C GLN A 540 26.10 -20.65 12.00
N SER A 541 25.25 -20.04 11.17
CA SER A 541 25.53 -19.96 9.73
C SER A 541 26.58 -18.89 9.41
N GLU A 542 27.62 -19.26 8.66
CA GLU A 542 28.63 -18.33 8.09
C GLU A 542 28.13 -17.61 6.82
N ASN A 543 26.87 -17.80 6.43
CA ASN A 543 26.32 -17.23 5.20
C ASN A 543 26.25 -15.71 5.27
N ILE A 544 26.35 -15.07 4.10
CA ILE A 544 26.27 -13.62 3.94
C ILE A 544 24.85 -13.12 4.25
N GLN A 545 24.72 -12.18 5.21
CA GLN A 545 23.43 -11.61 5.61
C GLN A 545 22.94 -10.50 4.66
N ILE A 546 23.86 -9.82 3.98
CA ILE A 546 23.58 -8.78 2.98
C ILE A 546 24.18 -9.24 1.66
N ASP A 547 23.34 -9.76 0.78
CA ASP A 547 23.79 -10.40 -0.46
C ASP A 547 23.03 -9.88 -1.68
N GLU A 548 23.58 -10.13 -2.85
CA GLU A 548 22.83 -9.97 -4.10
C GLU A 548 21.65 -10.96 -4.12
N PRO A 549 20.45 -10.49 -4.50
CA PRO A 549 19.32 -11.39 -4.69
C PRO A 549 19.68 -12.41 -5.77
N ASN A 550 19.37 -13.68 -5.52
CA ASN A 550 19.47 -14.70 -6.55
C ASN A 550 18.45 -14.44 -7.68
N ILE A 551 18.59 -15.13 -8.81
CA ILE A 551 17.73 -14.94 -9.99
C ILE A 551 16.24 -15.00 -9.65
N TYR A 552 15.83 -15.86 -8.70
CA TYR A 552 14.45 -15.97 -8.25
C TYR A 552 13.99 -14.75 -7.43
N GLN A 553 14.83 -14.26 -6.52
CA GLN A 553 14.56 -13.08 -5.69
C GLN A 553 14.52 -11.81 -6.54
N GLN A 554 15.41 -11.68 -7.54
CA GLN A 554 15.40 -10.58 -8.51
C GLN A 554 14.05 -10.48 -9.25
N GLN A 555 13.53 -11.64 -9.68
CA GLN A 555 12.28 -11.74 -10.43
C GLN A 555 11.02 -11.57 -9.57
N TYR A 556 11.09 -11.98 -8.30
CA TYR A 556 9.98 -11.95 -7.35
C TYR A 556 9.77 -10.56 -6.74
N PHE A 557 10.85 -9.87 -6.36
CA PHE A 557 10.78 -8.52 -5.79
C PHE A 557 10.69 -7.41 -6.83
N GLN A 558 10.65 -7.74 -8.13
CA GLN A 558 10.53 -6.76 -9.22
C GLN A 558 11.60 -5.65 -9.11
N PHE A 559 12.88 -6.02 -8.99
CA PHE A 559 13.97 -5.06 -8.97
C PHE A 559 13.94 -4.19 -10.23
N ASP A 560 13.35 -3.00 -10.13
CA ASP A 560 13.40 -2.00 -11.19
C ASP A 560 14.76 -1.33 -11.14
N GLN A 561 15.52 -1.46 -12.23
CA GLN A 561 16.82 -0.81 -12.38
C GLN A 561 16.64 0.72 -12.26
N GLY A 562 16.94 1.27 -11.08
CA GLY A 562 16.90 2.71 -10.81
C GLY A 562 16.18 3.17 -9.54
N TYR A 563 15.47 2.29 -8.82
CA TYR A 563 14.79 2.65 -7.56
C TYR A 563 15.49 2.06 -6.33
N GLN A 564 15.64 2.85 -5.28
CA GLN A 564 16.13 2.37 -3.98
C GLN A 564 14.98 1.69 -3.25
N GLU A 565 15.17 0.46 -2.81
CA GLU A 565 14.22 -0.27 -1.98
C GLU A 565 14.95 -0.99 -0.84
N LEU A 566 14.34 -1.00 0.35
CA LEU A 566 14.79 -1.86 1.43
C LEU A 566 14.07 -3.20 1.32
N ILE A 567 14.83 -4.27 1.08
CA ILE A 567 14.28 -5.62 0.98
C ILE A 567 14.84 -6.46 2.12
N ILE A 568 13.94 -6.93 2.97
CA ILE A 568 14.26 -7.78 4.12
C ILE A 568 13.41 -9.02 4.07
N LEU A 569 14.04 -10.19 4.04
CA LEU A 569 13.34 -11.47 4.04
C LEU A 569 12.83 -11.80 5.44
N ASP A 570 11.55 -12.16 5.54
CA ASP A 570 10.94 -12.63 6.78
C ASP A 570 11.68 -13.87 7.33
N LEU A 571 11.81 -13.93 8.66
CA LEU A 571 12.45 -15.05 9.35
C LEU A 571 11.73 -16.38 9.09
N HIS A 572 10.40 -16.35 9.07
CA HIS A 572 9.55 -17.54 8.98
C HIS A 572 8.97 -17.76 7.58
N ASN A 573 9.09 -16.77 6.69
CA ASN A 573 8.61 -16.88 5.31
C ASN A 573 9.52 -16.13 4.31
N LYS A 574 10.51 -16.82 3.75
CA LYS A 574 11.51 -16.22 2.85
C LYS A 574 10.93 -15.62 1.55
N SER A 575 9.65 -15.86 1.23
CA SER A 575 8.96 -15.21 0.10
C SER A 575 8.25 -13.90 0.49
N ASN A 576 8.38 -13.43 1.73
CA ASN A 576 7.75 -12.22 2.23
C ASN A 576 8.81 -11.13 2.47
N ASN A 577 8.70 -9.99 1.77
CA ASN A 577 9.48 -8.78 2.10
C ASN A 577 8.78 -8.05 3.24
N ILE A 578 9.38 -8.07 4.44
CA ILE A 578 8.79 -7.41 5.61
C ILE A 578 8.86 -5.87 5.52
N ALA A 579 9.72 -5.36 4.65
CA ALA A 579 9.91 -3.92 4.39
C ALA A 579 9.07 -3.41 3.20
N SER A 580 8.11 -4.18 2.69
CA SER A 580 7.28 -3.78 1.54
C SER A 580 6.47 -2.49 1.78
N SER A 581 6.20 -2.12 3.04
CA SER A 581 5.53 -0.87 3.39
C SER A 581 6.47 0.34 3.49
N THR A 582 7.78 0.13 3.40
CA THR A 582 8.81 1.15 3.62
C THR A 582 9.19 1.85 2.30
N PHE A 583 8.28 2.66 1.77
CA PHE A 583 8.50 3.38 0.50
C PHE A 583 9.29 4.69 0.66
N LYS A 584 9.58 5.16 1.89
CA LYS A 584 10.41 6.35 2.17
C LYS A 584 11.86 6.01 2.50
N ILE A 585 12.45 4.99 1.85
CA ILE A 585 13.81 4.55 2.17
C ILE A 585 14.86 5.66 2.01
N LYS A 586 14.70 6.57 1.04
CA LYS A 586 15.56 7.76 0.90
C LYS A 586 15.58 8.63 2.15
N ASN A 587 14.42 8.84 2.78
CA ASN A 587 14.33 9.64 4.01
C ASN A 587 14.98 8.92 5.19
N ILE A 588 14.83 7.59 5.26
CA ILE A 588 15.47 6.75 6.28
C ILE A 588 17.00 6.79 6.11
N LYS A 589 17.50 6.61 4.89
CA LYS A 589 18.93 6.71 4.57
C LYS A 589 19.49 8.08 4.94
N ASN A 590 18.81 9.16 4.55
CA ASN A 590 19.22 10.52 4.89
C ASN A 590 19.21 10.76 6.41
N ALA A 591 18.19 10.30 7.11
CA ALA A 591 18.11 10.41 8.57
C ALA A 591 19.29 9.69 9.24
N LEU A 592 19.63 8.48 8.78
CA LEU A 592 20.81 7.76 9.24
C LEU A 592 22.11 8.53 8.93
N CYS A 593 22.28 9.06 7.71
CA CYS A 593 23.45 9.90 7.39
C CYS A 593 23.57 11.12 8.33
N PHE A 594 22.46 11.81 8.58
CA PHE A 594 22.43 12.95 9.50
C PHE A 594 22.69 12.55 10.95
N GLY A 595 22.14 11.43 11.40
CA GLY A 595 22.41 10.87 12.73
C GLY A 595 23.89 10.54 12.91
N TYR A 596 24.49 9.84 11.93
CA TYR A 596 25.92 9.50 11.94
C TYR A 596 26.79 10.76 12.01
N SER A 597 26.50 11.74 11.14
CA SER A 597 27.21 13.02 11.10
C SER A 597 27.05 13.79 12.42
N ALA A 598 25.87 13.80 13.02
CA ALA A 598 25.61 14.47 14.29
C ALA A 598 26.42 13.83 15.44
N ILE A 599 26.51 12.51 15.49
CA ILE A 599 27.35 11.79 16.47
C ILE A 599 28.82 12.19 16.31
N LEU A 600 29.35 12.15 15.08
CA LEU A 600 30.76 12.49 14.84
C LEU A 600 31.06 13.98 15.09
N ASN A 601 30.10 14.86 14.84
CA ASN A 601 30.25 16.30 15.07
C ASN A 601 30.00 16.75 16.51
N ALA A 602 29.43 15.89 17.38
CA ALA A 602 29.35 16.15 18.82
C ALA A 602 30.74 16.45 19.44
N LYS A 603 31.82 15.98 18.78
CA LYS A 603 33.23 16.30 19.09
C LYS A 603 33.57 17.81 19.08
N LYS A 604 32.79 18.65 18.39
CA LYS A 604 33.11 20.06 18.12
C LYS A 604 32.29 21.05 18.96
N CYS A 605 31.46 20.59 19.89
CA CYS A 605 30.59 21.48 20.66
C CYS A 605 31.41 22.37 21.61
N LYS A 606 31.53 23.67 21.28
CA LYS A 606 32.27 24.68 22.06
C LYS A 606 31.49 25.23 23.26
N GLN A 607 30.25 24.80 23.49
CA GLN A 607 29.41 25.33 24.55
C GLN A 607 29.10 24.28 25.64
N PRO A 608 29.42 24.58 26.91
CA PRO A 608 29.09 23.71 28.04
C PRO A 608 27.57 23.64 28.26
N CYS A 609 27.00 22.44 28.27
CA CYS A 609 25.65 22.21 28.81
C CYS A 609 25.77 22.08 30.34
N PHE A 610 25.39 23.13 31.07
CA PHE A 610 25.34 23.10 32.53
C PHE A 610 23.99 22.53 32.98
N PHE A 611 24.02 21.46 33.77
CA PHE A 611 22.84 20.92 34.46
C PHE A 611 22.96 21.20 35.96
N SER A 612 21.84 21.57 36.60
CA SER A 612 21.78 21.95 38.01
C SER A 612 22.34 20.83 38.90
N GLY A 613 23.45 21.14 39.59
CA GLY A 613 24.12 20.23 40.54
C GLY A 613 25.58 19.89 40.20
N TYR A 614 26.08 20.20 38.99
CA TYR A 614 27.46 19.89 38.59
C TYR A 614 28.16 21.06 37.88
N ASN A 615 29.36 21.40 38.36
CA ASN A 615 30.24 22.43 37.78
C ASN A 615 31.07 21.95 36.57
N LYS A 616 30.68 20.86 35.89
CA LYS A 616 31.37 20.33 34.70
C LYS A 616 30.39 20.12 33.54
N PRO A 617 30.75 20.51 32.30
CA PRO A 617 29.89 20.30 31.15
C PRO A 617 29.75 18.82 30.79
N VAL A 618 28.51 18.36 30.68
CA VAL A 618 28.16 17.02 30.22
C VAL A 618 27.62 17.16 28.80
N CYS A 619 28.36 16.68 27.80
CA CYS A 619 27.88 16.63 26.42
C CYS A 619 27.13 15.30 26.23
N CYS A 620 25.81 15.36 26.04
CA CYS A 620 25.00 14.18 25.75
C CYS A 620 24.88 13.97 24.23
N ILE A 621 25.50 12.91 23.71
CA ILE A 621 25.61 12.65 22.27
C ILE A 621 24.26 12.23 21.69
N LEU A 622 23.51 11.34 22.36
CA LEU A 622 22.20 10.87 21.88
C LEU A 622 21.18 12.01 21.78
N LYS A 623 21.16 12.92 22.77
CA LYS A 623 20.27 14.09 22.75
C LYS A 623 20.56 15.01 21.56
N GLN A 624 21.83 15.33 21.36
CA GLN A 624 22.25 16.19 20.25
C GLN A 624 21.93 15.54 18.91
N MET A 625 22.21 14.24 18.76
CA MET A 625 21.89 13.47 17.56
C MET A 625 20.39 13.55 17.23
N ILE A 626 19.51 13.33 18.21
CA ILE A 626 18.06 13.36 18.00
C ILE A 626 17.59 14.77 17.65
N GLN A 627 18.05 15.80 18.35
CA GLN A 627 17.67 17.20 18.08
C GLN A 627 18.10 17.64 16.68
N GLN A 628 19.35 17.36 16.28
CA GLN A 628 19.84 17.71 14.95
C GLN A 628 19.11 16.91 13.85
N SER A 629 18.84 15.62 14.08
CA SER A 629 18.10 14.78 13.13
C SER A 629 16.66 15.29 12.94
N LYS A 630 15.97 15.70 14.02
CA LYS A 630 14.64 16.33 13.95
C LYS A 630 14.65 17.58 13.08
N ASN A 631 15.57 18.52 13.36
CA ASN A 631 15.66 19.79 12.64
C ASN A 631 15.93 19.57 11.14
N ASN A 632 16.83 18.65 10.79
CA ASN A 632 17.17 18.36 9.40
C ASN A 632 16.03 17.61 8.67
N HIS A 633 15.33 16.71 9.35
CA HIS A 633 14.18 16.00 8.77
C HIS A 633 13.02 16.97 8.46
N LEU A 634 12.67 17.86 9.39
CA LEU A 634 11.68 18.92 9.18
C LEU A 634 12.05 19.82 7.98
N ASN A 635 13.31 20.21 7.86
CA ASN A 635 13.80 21.03 6.75
C ASN A 635 13.78 20.30 5.40
N SER A 636 14.02 18.98 5.38
CA SER A 636 13.97 18.16 4.17
C SER A 636 12.54 17.97 3.62
N GLN A 637 11.53 17.96 4.51
CA GLN A 637 10.12 17.90 4.10
C GLN A 637 9.62 19.22 3.48
N LEU A 638 10.22 20.35 3.86
CA LEU A 638 9.87 21.69 3.35
C LEU A 638 10.55 22.05 2.03
N LYS A 639 11.60 21.34 1.61
CA LYS A 639 12.37 21.63 0.39
C LYS A 639 12.33 20.46 -0.59
N SER A 640 11.23 20.34 -1.32
CA SER A 640 11.17 19.53 -2.54
C SER A 640 11.85 20.29 -3.70
N LYS A 641 13.19 20.26 -3.78
CA LYS A 641 14.01 20.45 -5.00
C LYS A 641 15.49 20.59 -4.61
N GLN A 642 16.21 19.47 -4.67
CA GLN A 642 17.56 19.28 -5.26
C GLN A 642 18.32 18.14 -4.55
N PRO A 643 19.05 17.29 -5.29
CA PRO A 643 19.94 16.29 -4.71
C PRO A 643 21.20 16.98 -4.15
N PHE A 644 21.42 16.88 -2.84
CA PHE A 644 22.71 17.25 -2.25
C PHE A 644 23.67 16.07 -2.41
N TYR A 645 24.58 16.18 -3.39
CA TYR A 645 25.82 15.43 -3.38
C TYR A 645 26.73 16.05 -2.32
N PHE A 646 27.09 15.29 -1.27
CA PHE A 646 28.24 15.64 -0.45
C PHE A 646 29.43 14.79 -0.88
N PHE A 647 30.47 15.52 -1.28
CA PHE A 647 31.72 15.05 -1.85
C PHE A 647 32.45 14.04 -0.97
N ASN A 648 33.03 13.05 -1.64
CA ASN A 648 34.31 12.44 -1.26
C ASN A 648 35.25 13.52 -0.72
N ASN A 649 35.71 13.35 0.52
CA ASN A 649 37.05 13.77 0.89
C ASN A 649 37.60 12.73 1.85
N THR A 650 38.42 11.86 1.27
CA THR A 650 39.64 11.29 1.85
C THR A 650 40.15 12.10 3.04
N TYR A 651 40.30 11.44 4.20
CA TYR A 651 41.54 11.33 4.97
C TYR A 651 41.41 10.26 6.05
#